data_AF-A0A844ST40-F1
#
_entry.id   AF-A0A844ST40-F1
#
_cell.length_a   1.000
_cell.length_b   1.000
_cell.length_c   1.000
_cell.angle_alpha   90.00
_cell.angle_beta   90.00
_cell.angle_gamma   90.00
#
_symmetry.space_group_name_H-M   'P 1'
#
loop_
_entity.id
_entity.type
_entity.pdbx_description
1 polymer ?
#
loop_
_entity_poly.entity_id
_entity_poly.type
_entity_poly.pdbx_seq_one_letter_code
_entity_poly.pdbx_strand_id
1 'polypeptide(L)'
;MSAIRIVAIGFLLSSSTFALAQGTAGTPGSPAATITIPGNQLPPPPQQFGGKIERDATQSSPYWPSRIVPPKGAPNVLLIITDDAGYGVPSTFGGVIPTPALDRVAQNGLRFTNFHSTALCSPTRAALITGRNHHSVGYGVVAEQATGYPGYDSVITKDKATIGRILTDNGYRTAWFGKNHNTPEYQSSQAGPFDQWPTGMGFEYFYGFMGGDTNQWQPGNLVRNTTPIYPYEGKPGWNLMTAMADDAIDYVNRMNALSPDTPFFVKFAPGATHAPHHPTPEWVKKISDMHLFDQGWNKLRDTIFENQKRLGVIPQNAKLTPWPKDLIKEWDQLSADEKKLFIRQAEVFAAYAAYADNEIGRVIQSIEDMGKLDNTLIIYIEGDNGTSAEGQPNGTPNEVAMFNQINPSVEDQLKYFYDVWGTDRTYNHMSIGWAWAFDTPFSWTKQIVSHFGGTRQGMAISWPAAIKDKGGIRSQFHHVIDVVPTILEAAQIKQPDIVDGIKQSPIEGVSMMYTFDQKNADAPSTHKTQYFEMFADRALYNDGWIASTKVLRPPWVTIAKLPSPQDYPWEFYDLRNDWTQAEDVAAKYPDKLKELQAMFWKEAEKYQVLPLDSSVAARLVTPRPSLSAARTKFSWTRPITGTPNGDAPSILNSSYTFKAEVDIPQGGAEGMLVTQGGRFGGYGLYVLNSKPVFTWNLVDLKRVRWEGSGLTPGKHVIEFDFKYDGLGAATMVFGNYSGIGQGGTGTLKVDGNAVATEKMEHTLPFILQWDEAFDIGYDTGTPVDDNDYQTPFAFTGKIDKISLDIDRPKLSPEDVKRLQEAARAAGDGPSADPGKTASVTPQVGAVGVSLVEKIQLRIDKREGCRKQAEAQGLGIVDRIKFVQQCVQQ
;
A
#
# COMPACT_ATOMS: atom_id res chain seq x y z
N MET A 1 -32.94 4.28 72.38
CA MET A 1 -33.55 5.46 71.72
C MET A 1 -32.46 6.52 71.63
N SER A 2 -31.52 6.39 70.71
CA SER A 2 -31.59 6.81 69.29
C SER A 2 -31.42 8.32 69.14
N ALA A 3 -30.17 8.76 68.93
CA ALA A 3 -29.85 10.07 68.38
C ALA A 3 -28.89 9.88 67.21
N ILE A 4 -29.33 10.36 66.05
CA ILE A 4 -28.71 10.29 64.74
C ILE A 4 -27.54 11.27 64.67
N ARG A 5 -26.38 10.83 64.14
CA ARG A 5 -25.41 11.71 63.48
C ARG A 5 -24.95 11.06 62.18
N ILE A 6 -25.14 11.83 61.11
CA ILE A 6 -24.77 11.57 59.72
C ILE A 6 -23.24 11.57 59.61
N VAL A 7 -22.67 10.53 59.00
CA VAL A 7 -21.29 10.49 58.52
C VAL A 7 -21.33 10.30 57.02
N ALA A 8 -20.85 11.31 56.29
CA ALA A 8 -20.61 11.22 54.86
C ALA A 8 -19.32 10.42 54.64
N ILE A 9 -19.42 9.27 53.95
CA ILE A 9 -18.27 8.47 53.51
C ILE A 9 -18.07 8.75 52.02
N GLY A 10 -17.01 9.49 51.69
CA GLY A 10 -16.51 9.57 50.33
C GLY A 10 -15.80 8.26 49.98
N PHE A 11 -16.31 7.56 48.95
CA PHE A 11 -15.62 6.43 48.34
C PHE A 11 -14.47 6.95 47.48
N LEU A 12 -13.24 6.84 47.98
CA LEU A 12 -12.03 6.88 47.16
C LEU A 12 -11.87 5.52 46.50
N LEU A 13 -12.19 5.44 45.20
CA LEU A 13 -11.80 4.34 44.32
C LEU A 13 -10.27 4.39 44.15
N SER A 14 -9.55 3.56 44.91
CA SER A 14 -8.14 3.30 44.66
C SER A 14 -8.01 2.45 43.40
N SER A 15 -7.54 3.07 42.32
CA SER A 15 -7.02 2.38 41.15
C SER A 15 -5.76 1.61 41.55
N SER A 16 -5.88 0.28 41.70
CA SER A 16 -4.75 -0.61 41.89
C SER A 16 -3.93 -0.67 40.59
N THR A 17 -2.85 0.09 40.54
CA THR A 17 -1.78 -0.05 39.56
C THR A 17 -1.05 -1.37 39.84
N PHE A 18 -1.24 -2.38 38.99
CA PHE A 18 -0.34 -3.53 38.96
C PHE A 18 1.04 -3.04 38.49
N ALA A 19 1.96 -2.87 39.43
CA ALA A 19 3.38 -2.77 39.10
C ALA A 19 3.82 -4.14 38.58
N LEU A 20 4.10 -4.23 37.27
CA LEU A 20 4.79 -5.38 36.68
C LEU A 20 6.13 -5.52 37.40
N ALA A 21 6.27 -6.53 38.25
CA ALA A 21 7.54 -6.82 38.91
C ALA A 21 8.57 -7.15 37.82
N GLN A 22 9.68 -6.41 37.79
CA GLN A 22 10.81 -6.70 36.90
C GLN A 22 11.33 -8.10 37.21
N GLY A 23 11.03 -9.07 36.34
CA GLY A 23 11.58 -10.41 36.44
C GLY A 23 13.05 -10.36 36.06
N THR A 24 13.94 -10.49 37.03
CA THR A 24 15.34 -10.86 36.78
C THR A 24 15.45 -12.37 36.91
N ALA A 25 16.13 -13.01 35.96
CA ALA A 25 16.43 -14.43 36.02
C ALA A 25 17.93 -14.66 35.83
N GLY A 26 18.47 -15.68 36.50
CA GLY A 26 19.91 -15.94 36.57
C GLY A 26 20.64 -15.05 37.58
N THR A 27 21.92 -15.35 37.83
CA THR A 27 22.77 -14.58 38.74
C THR A 27 23.14 -13.24 38.08
N PRO A 28 22.86 -12.08 38.71
CA PRO A 28 23.25 -10.78 38.17
C PRO A 28 24.75 -10.72 37.82
N GLY A 29 25.09 -10.14 36.67
CA GLY A 29 26.47 -10.04 36.18
C GLY A 29 26.98 -11.29 35.44
N SER A 30 26.23 -12.39 35.45
CA SER A 30 26.58 -13.60 34.69
C SER A 30 26.13 -13.49 33.23
N PRO A 31 26.77 -14.23 32.29
CA PRO A 31 26.32 -14.31 30.90
C PRO A 31 24.89 -14.84 30.72
N ALA A 32 24.37 -15.56 31.71
CA ALA A 32 23.03 -16.12 31.70
C ALA A 32 21.95 -15.16 32.25
N ALA A 33 22.35 -14.01 32.81
CA ALA A 33 21.41 -13.07 33.41
C ALA A 33 20.46 -12.49 32.35
N THR A 34 19.16 -12.44 32.67
CA THR A 34 18.14 -11.80 31.84
C THR A 34 17.28 -10.84 32.65
N ILE A 35 16.67 -9.88 31.96
CA ILE A 35 15.78 -8.88 32.57
C ILE A 35 14.62 -8.55 31.63
N THR A 36 13.42 -8.42 32.19
CA THR A 36 12.29 -7.76 31.53
C THR A 36 12.31 -6.26 31.85
N ILE A 37 12.29 -5.42 30.82
CA ILE A 37 12.33 -3.96 30.97
C ILE A 37 10.93 -3.37 31.19
N PRO A 38 10.82 -2.16 31.78
CA PRO A 38 9.52 -1.48 31.92
C PRO A 38 8.87 -1.05 30.60
N GLY A 39 9.65 -0.88 29.52
CA GLY A 39 9.17 -0.54 28.18
C GLY A 39 8.77 0.93 27.94
N ASN A 40 8.83 1.80 28.94
CA ASN A 40 8.42 3.21 28.81
C ASN A 40 9.40 4.06 27.99
N GLN A 41 10.67 3.66 27.91
CA GLN A 41 11.68 4.29 27.05
C GLN A 41 12.41 3.20 26.26
N LEU A 42 12.48 3.36 24.95
CA LEU A 42 13.20 2.46 24.04
C LEU A 42 14.26 3.23 23.22
N PRO A 43 15.49 2.70 23.07
CA PRO A 43 16.04 1.59 23.85
C PRO A 43 16.10 1.95 25.34
N PRO A 44 16.07 0.96 26.25
CA PRO A 44 16.21 1.22 27.68
C PRO A 44 17.58 1.85 27.99
N PRO A 45 17.70 2.69 29.04
CA PRO A 45 19.00 3.19 29.48
C PRO A 45 20.00 2.06 29.74
N PRO A 46 21.32 2.29 29.51
CA PRO A 46 22.33 1.30 29.83
C PRO A 46 22.24 0.83 31.28
N GLN A 47 22.35 -0.47 31.49
CA GLN A 47 22.38 -1.04 32.84
C GLN A 47 23.63 -0.56 33.58
N GLN A 48 23.47 -0.26 34.87
CA GLN A 48 24.62 0.10 35.71
C GLN A 48 25.58 -1.09 35.84
N PHE A 49 26.88 -0.81 35.74
CA PHE A 49 27.90 -1.82 35.97
C PHE A 49 27.90 -2.26 37.43
N GLY A 50 27.54 -3.51 37.69
CA GLY A 50 27.48 -4.08 39.05
C GLY A 50 28.78 -4.72 39.52
N GLY A 51 29.85 -4.67 38.71
CA GLY A 51 31.16 -5.19 39.07
C GLY A 51 32.02 -4.17 39.79
N LYS A 52 33.31 -4.47 39.92
CA LYS A 52 34.31 -3.62 40.58
C LYS A 52 35.42 -3.26 39.60
N ILE A 53 35.77 -1.98 39.51
CA ILE A 53 36.91 -1.51 38.70
C ILE A 53 38.00 -1.03 39.64
N GLU A 54 39.18 -1.63 39.55
CA GLU A 54 40.41 -1.26 40.27
C GLU A 54 41.56 -1.00 39.28
N ARG A 55 42.76 -0.66 39.80
CA ARG A 55 43.94 -0.40 38.95
C ARG A 55 44.41 -1.62 38.16
N ASP A 56 44.11 -2.83 38.64
CA ASP A 56 44.50 -4.09 38.01
C ASP A 56 43.28 -5.02 37.86
N ALA A 57 43.28 -5.84 36.81
CA ALA A 57 42.20 -6.79 36.53
C ALA A 57 42.04 -7.85 37.64
N THR A 58 43.13 -8.22 38.31
CA THR A 58 43.12 -9.16 39.45
C THR A 58 42.44 -8.61 40.70
N GLN A 59 42.29 -7.28 40.78
CA GLN A 59 41.58 -6.59 41.87
C GLN A 59 40.17 -6.12 41.45
N SER A 60 39.84 -6.29 40.17
CA SER A 60 38.57 -5.94 39.56
C SER A 60 37.65 -7.16 39.48
N SER A 61 36.34 -6.94 39.35
CA SER A 61 35.38 -8.00 39.02
C SER A 61 34.58 -7.62 37.77
N PRO A 62 34.56 -8.46 36.73
CA PRO A 62 33.76 -8.20 35.54
C PRO A 62 32.27 -8.38 35.85
N TYR A 63 31.43 -7.76 35.03
CA TYR A 63 29.97 -7.85 35.16
C TYR A 63 29.34 -7.69 33.78
N TRP A 64 28.61 -8.72 33.33
CA TRP A 64 27.82 -8.64 32.09
C TRP A 64 26.45 -7.99 32.37
N PRO A 65 26.01 -7.04 31.54
CA PRO A 65 24.63 -6.56 31.61
C PRO A 65 23.66 -7.70 31.28
N SER A 66 22.52 -7.75 31.97
CA SER A 66 21.49 -8.76 31.72
C SER A 66 20.92 -8.62 30.32
N ARG A 67 20.69 -9.73 29.62
CA ARG A 67 20.03 -9.70 28.31
C ARG A 67 18.55 -9.35 28.47
N ILE A 68 18.04 -8.48 27.61
CA ILE A 68 16.62 -8.12 27.61
C ILE A 68 15.83 -9.30 27.04
N VAL A 69 14.76 -9.67 27.73
CA VAL A 69 13.82 -10.71 27.31
C VAL A 69 12.38 -10.23 27.47
N PRO A 70 11.43 -10.75 26.68
CA PRO A 70 10.01 -10.43 26.84
C PRO A 70 9.49 -10.81 28.23
N PRO A 71 8.36 -10.25 28.67
CA PRO A 71 7.68 -10.66 29.88
C PRO A 71 7.41 -12.18 29.91
N LYS A 72 7.48 -12.78 31.10
CA LYS A 72 7.24 -14.22 31.25
C LYS A 72 5.82 -14.57 30.80
N GLY A 73 5.71 -15.56 29.90
CA GLY A 73 4.43 -16.00 29.35
C GLY A 73 3.96 -15.20 28.13
N ALA A 74 4.75 -14.23 27.66
CA ALA A 74 4.47 -13.55 26.39
C ALA A 74 4.40 -14.59 25.24
N PRO A 75 3.38 -14.52 24.37
CA PRO A 75 3.19 -15.52 23.33
C PRO A 75 4.10 -15.26 22.14
N ASN A 76 4.34 -16.30 21.33
CA ASN A 76 4.70 -16.06 19.94
C ASN A 76 3.53 -15.40 19.23
N VAL A 77 3.78 -14.65 18.16
CA VAL A 77 2.72 -14.00 17.39
C VAL A 77 2.92 -14.31 15.91
N LEU A 78 1.89 -14.86 15.28
CA LEU A 78 1.78 -14.99 13.83
C LEU A 78 0.62 -14.11 13.35
N LEU A 79 0.97 -12.99 12.72
CA LEU A 79 0.02 -12.04 12.15
C LEU A 79 -0.06 -12.27 10.63
N ILE A 80 -1.18 -12.83 10.18
CA ILE A 80 -1.48 -13.12 8.79
C ILE A 80 -2.46 -12.08 8.26
N ILE A 81 -2.19 -11.55 7.06
CA ILE A 81 -3.12 -10.71 6.32
C ILE A 81 -3.03 -11.00 4.83
N THR A 82 -4.16 -11.38 4.22
CA THR A 82 -4.28 -11.55 2.76
C THR A 82 -4.60 -10.20 2.08
N ASP A 83 -4.52 -10.15 0.76
CA ASP A 83 -4.55 -8.93 -0.06
C ASP A 83 -5.79 -8.94 -0.96
N ASP A 84 -6.60 -7.88 -0.96
CA ASP A 84 -7.79 -7.74 -1.83
C ASP A 84 -8.78 -8.94 -1.78
N ALA A 85 -9.01 -9.51 -0.60
CA ALA A 85 -9.92 -10.63 -0.39
C ALA A 85 -11.15 -10.20 0.43
N GLY A 86 -12.31 -10.11 -0.22
CA GLY A 86 -13.56 -9.73 0.44
C GLY A 86 -14.12 -10.75 1.44
N TYR A 87 -15.09 -10.29 2.24
CA TYR A 87 -15.76 -11.10 3.28
C TYR A 87 -16.37 -12.42 2.77
N GLY A 88 -16.81 -12.46 1.50
CA GLY A 88 -17.42 -13.62 0.84
C GLY A 88 -16.44 -14.48 0.05
N VAL A 89 -15.13 -14.19 0.06
CA VAL A 89 -14.08 -15.03 -0.55
C VAL A 89 -13.98 -16.38 0.18
N PRO A 90 -13.65 -16.43 1.49
CA PRO A 90 -13.34 -17.68 2.17
C PRO A 90 -14.58 -18.47 2.60
N SER A 91 -14.51 -19.80 2.52
CA SER A 91 -15.51 -20.72 3.10
C SER A 91 -15.80 -20.44 4.58
N THR A 92 -14.77 -20.02 5.33
CA THR A 92 -14.85 -19.72 6.77
C THR A 92 -15.90 -18.65 7.10
N PHE A 93 -16.13 -17.71 6.16
CA PHE A 93 -17.12 -16.64 6.25
C PHE A 93 -18.25 -16.78 5.22
N GLY A 94 -18.51 -18.01 4.76
CA GLY A 94 -19.64 -18.37 3.91
C GLY A 94 -19.38 -18.32 2.40
N GLY A 95 -18.16 -17.97 1.99
CA GLY A 95 -17.69 -18.12 0.62
C GLY A 95 -17.74 -19.56 0.11
N VAL A 96 -17.46 -19.75 -1.18
CA VAL A 96 -17.40 -21.08 -1.80
C VAL A 96 -15.97 -21.62 -1.94
N ILE A 97 -14.97 -20.75 -1.75
CA ILE A 97 -13.56 -21.10 -1.92
C ILE A 97 -13.05 -21.76 -0.64
N PRO A 98 -12.51 -22.99 -0.70
CA PRO A 98 -12.05 -23.70 0.48
C PRO A 98 -10.83 -23.01 1.12
N THR A 99 -10.91 -22.74 2.42
CA THR A 99 -9.85 -22.10 3.23
C THR A 99 -9.57 -22.89 4.52
N PRO A 100 -9.10 -24.15 4.41
CA PRO A 100 -8.90 -25.03 5.56
C PRO A 100 -7.96 -24.49 6.64
N ALA A 101 -6.95 -23.67 6.31
CA ALA A 101 -6.06 -23.08 7.32
C ALA A 101 -6.78 -22.00 8.13
N LEU A 102 -7.53 -21.11 7.47
CA LEU A 102 -8.41 -20.15 8.15
C LEU A 102 -9.50 -20.85 8.96
N ASP A 103 -10.13 -21.90 8.42
CA ASP A 103 -11.11 -22.74 9.13
C ASP A 103 -10.48 -23.34 10.41
N ARG A 104 -9.23 -23.82 10.33
CA ARG A 104 -8.49 -24.35 11.50
C ARG A 104 -8.26 -23.29 12.57
N VAL A 105 -7.91 -22.06 12.20
CA VAL A 105 -7.74 -20.94 13.14
C VAL A 105 -9.08 -20.58 13.77
N ALA A 106 -10.15 -20.48 12.98
CA ALA A 106 -11.50 -20.18 13.45
C ALA A 106 -12.03 -21.26 14.40
N GLN A 107 -11.87 -22.54 14.06
CA GLN A 107 -12.34 -23.66 14.89
C GLN A 107 -11.61 -23.77 16.22
N ASN A 108 -10.32 -23.42 16.25
CA ASN A 108 -9.53 -23.42 17.49
C ASN A 108 -9.56 -22.09 18.24
N GLY A 109 -10.31 -21.11 17.73
CA GLY A 109 -10.27 -19.73 18.19
C GLY A 109 -11.63 -19.06 18.05
N LEU A 110 -11.61 -17.79 17.65
CA LEU A 110 -12.75 -16.90 17.54
C LEU A 110 -12.86 -16.34 16.12
N ARG A 111 -14.07 -16.24 15.58
CA ARG A 111 -14.38 -15.50 14.35
C ARG A 111 -14.92 -14.11 14.70
N PHE A 112 -14.29 -13.08 14.17
CA PHE A 112 -14.73 -11.70 14.24
C PHE A 112 -15.47 -11.36 12.95
N THR A 113 -16.75 -11.02 13.07
CA THR A 113 -17.62 -10.78 11.91
C THR A 113 -17.77 -9.29 11.61
N ASN A 114 -17.44 -8.43 12.56
CA ASN A 114 -17.56 -6.97 12.45
C ASN A 114 -16.19 -6.27 12.59
N PHE A 115 -15.17 -6.87 11.98
CA PHE A 115 -13.82 -6.32 11.90
C PHE A 115 -13.67 -5.50 10.62
N HIS A 116 -13.02 -4.35 10.70
CA HIS A 116 -12.89 -3.41 9.59
C HIS A 116 -11.43 -3.08 9.30
N SER A 117 -11.10 -3.01 8.02
CA SER A 117 -9.91 -2.38 7.48
C SER A 117 -10.20 -0.92 7.13
N THR A 118 -9.25 -0.26 6.47
CA THR A 118 -9.57 0.93 5.65
C THR A 118 -10.32 0.46 4.39
N ALA A 119 -10.07 0.99 3.20
CA ALA A 119 -10.50 0.35 1.95
C ALA A 119 -9.37 0.20 0.93
N LEU A 120 -8.11 0.29 1.37
CA LEU A 120 -6.96 0.20 0.50
C LEU A 120 -5.72 -0.35 1.24
N CYS A 121 -4.82 -0.97 0.48
CA CYS A 121 -3.74 -1.80 1.00
C CYS A 121 -2.68 -1.04 1.84
N SER A 122 -1.94 -0.08 1.28
CA SER A 122 -0.93 0.68 2.06
C SER A 122 -1.53 1.32 3.32
N PRO A 123 -2.69 2.01 3.24
CA PRO A 123 -3.36 2.59 4.41
C PRO A 123 -3.68 1.56 5.50
N THR A 124 -4.28 0.42 5.16
CA THR A 124 -4.56 -0.65 6.13
C THR A 124 -3.28 -1.19 6.75
N ARG A 125 -2.22 -1.43 5.96
CA ARG A 125 -0.96 -2.01 6.45
C ARG A 125 -0.21 -1.05 7.38
N ALA A 126 -0.21 0.25 7.08
CA ALA A 126 0.38 1.27 7.94
C ALA A 126 -0.38 1.38 9.27
N ALA A 127 -1.72 1.33 9.22
CA ALA A 127 -2.56 1.31 10.40
C ALA A 127 -2.33 0.05 11.25
N LEU A 128 -2.21 -1.11 10.60
CA LEU A 128 -1.98 -2.42 11.23
C LEU A 128 -0.68 -2.49 12.02
N ILE A 129 0.42 -1.94 11.50
CA ILE A 129 1.74 -2.02 12.17
C ILE A 129 1.95 -0.92 13.20
N THR A 130 1.09 0.10 13.27
CA THR A 130 1.24 1.23 14.19
C THR A 130 0.15 1.32 15.25
N GLY A 131 -1.02 0.70 15.04
CA GLY A 131 -2.18 0.84 15.92
C GLY A 131 -2.80 2.24 15.87
N ARG A 132 -2.58 2.97 14.77
CA ARG A 132 -3.01 4.35 14.57
C ARG A 132 -3.71 4.48 13.22
N ASN A 133 -4.59 5.46 13.09
CA ASN A 133 -5.29 5.70 11.85
C ASN A 133 -4.32 6.04 10.72
N HIS A 134 -4.66 5.59 9.51
CA HIS A 134 -3.76 5.64 8.36
C HIS A 134 -3.31 7.08 7.99
N HIS A 135 -4.19 8.08 8.11
CA HIS A 135 -3.81 9.49 7.97
C HIS A 135 -2.86 9.97 9.06
N SER A 136 -3.00 9.51 10.30
CA SER A 136 -2.10 9.91 11.38
C SER A 136 -0.68 9.43 11.14
N VAL A 137 -0.47 8.42 10.29
CA VAL A 137 0.84 7.87 9.93
C VAL A 137 1.26 8.16 8.47
N GLY A 138 0.63 9.14 7.81
CA GLY A 138 1.05 9.61 6.48
C GLY A 138 0.43 8.85 5.29
N TYR A 139 -0.39 7.83 5.54
CA TYR A 139 -0.95 6.93 4.52
C TYR A 139 -2.43 7.17 4.26
N GLY A 140 -2.82 8.38 3.88
CA GLY A 140 -4.19 8.69 3.46
C GLY A 140 -4.61 7.97 2.17
N VAL A 141 -3.64 7.64 1.31
CA VAL A 141 -3.78 6.77 0.13
C VAL A 141 -2.53 5.89 -0.04
N VAL A 142 -2.44 5.15 -1.13
CA VAL A 142 -1.26 4.34 -1.47
C VAL A 142 0.00 5.20 -1.68
N ALA A 143 1.17 4.62 -1.43
CA ALA A 143 2.46 5.32 -1.54
C ALA A 143 2.69 5.91 -2.95
N GLU A 144 2.24 5.20 -3.98
CA GLU A 144 2.29 5.57 -5.40
C GLU A 144 1.35 6.74 -5.75
N GLN A 145 0.53 7.20 -4.79
CA GLN A 145 -0.37 8.35 -4.92
C GLN A 145 -0.16 9.38 -3.79
N ALA A 146 0.96 9.29 -3.09
CA ALA A 146 1.31 10.23 -2.04
C ALA A 146 1.37 11.68 -2.56
N THR A 147 1.02 12.62 -1.68
CA THR A 147 1.03 14.07 -1.92
C THR A 147 1.77 14.79 -0.79
N GLY A 148 2.08 16.08 -0.97
CA GLY A 148 2.84 16.84 0.02
C GLY A 148 2.07 17.28 1.29
N TYR A 149 0.85 16.80 1.51
CA TYR A 149 0.05 17.17 2.68
C TYR A 149 0.34 16.26 3.88
N PRO A 150 0.34 16.79 5.12
CA PRO A 150 0.36 15.96 6.31
C PRO A 150 -0.75 14.91 6.25
N GLY A 151 -0.40 13.66 6.52
CA GLY A 151 -1.31 12.52 6.45
C GLY A 151 -1.44 11.87 5.06
N TYR A 152 -0.82 12.44 4.02
CA TYR A 152 -0.83 11.90 2.66
C TYR A 152 0.57 11.78 2.05
N ASP A 153 1.65 12.00 2.81
CA ASP A 153 3.03 12.04 2.33
C ASP A 153 3.75 10.69 2.27
N SER A 154 3.06 9.61 2.68
CA SER A 154 3.55 8.23 2.78
C SER A 154 4.73 8.05 3.74
N VAL A 155 4.89 8.90 4.76
CA VAL A 155 6.01 8.81 5.72
C VAL A 155 5.49 8.51 7.13
N ILE A 156 5.93 7.37 7.70
CA ILE A 156 5.71 7.08 9.12
C ILE A 156 6.73 7.85 9.94
N THR A 157 6.28 8.88 10.65
CA THR A 157 7.13 9.75 11.47
C THR A 157 7.66 9.03 12.72
N LYS A 158 8.84 9.43 13.21
CA LYS A 158 9.55 8.75 14.32
C LYS A 158 8.85 8.83 15.69
N ASP A 159 7.84 9.68 15.85
CA ASP A 159 6.94 9.69 17.02
C ASP A 159 5.87 8.59 16.97
N LYS A 160 5.86 7.75 15.93
CA LYS A 160 4.87 6.70 15.69
C LYS A 160 5.55 5.35 15.51
N ALA A 161 6.33 4.95 16.50
CA ALA A 161 7.01 3.65 16.50
C ALA A 161 6.02 2.51 16.19
N THR A 162 6.47 1.62 15.32
CA THR A 162 5.73 0.43 14.87
C THR A 162 5.81 -0.68 15.92
N ILE A 163 4.92 -1.66 15.81
CA ILE A 163 4.93 -2.87 16.63
C ILE A 163 6.24 -3.66 16.48
N GLY A 164 6.85 -3.66 15.29
CA GLY A 164 8.16 -4.28 15.05
C GLY A 164 9.23 -3.67 15.97
N ARG A 165 9.34 -2.34 15.99
CA ARG A 165 10.29 -1.64 16.87
C ARG A 165 10.00 -1.89 18.35
N ILE A 166 8.74 -1.80 18.76
CA ILE A 166 8.34 -1.99 20.16
C ILE A 166 8.68 -3.41 20.65
N LEU A 167 8.38 -4.45 19.86
CA LEU A 167 8.63 -5.84 20.25
C LEU A 167 10.13 -6.19 20.23
N THR A 168 10.87 -5.73 19.22
CA THR A 168 12.32 -5.99 19.10
C THR A 168 13.08 -5.46 20.31
N ASP A 169 12.84 -4.20 20.71
CA ASP A 169 13.53 -3.61 21.87
C ASP A 169 13.09 -4.24 23.21
N ASN A 170 11.97 -4.96 23.22
CA ASN A 170 11.51 -5.79 24.36
C ASN A 170 11.95 -7.26 24.26
N GLY A 171 12.80 -7.62 23.31
CA GLY A 171 13.49 -8.92 23.24
C GLY A 171 12.81 -9.98 22.37
N TYR A 172 11.79 -9.64 21.58
CA TYR A 172 11.25 -10.54 20.55
C TYR A 172 12.23 -10.72 19.38
N ARG A 173 12.07 -11.82 18.63
CA ARG A 173 12.60 -11.94 17.26
C ARG A 173 11.53 -11.53 16.27
N THR A 174 11.78 -10.54 15.43
CA THR A 174 10.76 -9.96 14.54
C THR A 174 11.08 -10.24 13.07
N ALA A 175 10.08 -10.68 12.31
CA ALA A 175 10.23 -10.93 10.89
C ALA A 175 8.97 -10.57 10.10
N TRP A 176 9.15 -10.18 8.84
CA TRP A 176 8.08 -9.90 7.91
C TRP A 176 8.33 -10.66 6.60
N PHE A 177 7.34 -11.43 6.16
CA PHE A 177 7.32 -12.13 4.88
C PHE A 177 6.22 -11.55 3.98
N GLY A 178 6.56 -11.21 2.73
CA GLY A 178 5.62 -10.74 1.72
C GLY A 178 5.51 -9.23 1.55
N LYS A 179 4.32 -8.76 1.16
CA LYS A 179 4.06 -7.38 0.76
C LYS A 179 4.31 -6.39 1.90
N ASN A 180 5.16 -5.41 1.64
CA ASN A 180 5.38 -4.25 2.51
C ASN A 180 4.34 -3.14 2.27
N HIS A 181 4.46 -2.47 1.13
CA HIS A 181 3.62 -1.34 0.69
C HIS A 181 3.56 -0.13 1.63
N ASN A 182 4.52 0.00 2.55
CA ASN A 182 4.66 1.10 3.52
C ASN A 182 6.05 1.73 3.50
N THR A 183 6.82 1.50 2.44
CA THR A 183 8.03 2.28 2.14
C THR A 183 7.62 3.34 1.13
N PRO A 184 7.95 4.63 1.33
CA PRO A 184 7.74 5.64 0.31
C PRO A 184 8.37 5.18 -1.01
N GLU A 185 7.62 5.29 -2.10
CA GLU A 185 8.04 4.78 -3.42
C GLU A 185 9.43 5.31 -3.82
N TYR A 186 9.71 6.56 -3.46
CA TYR A 186 10.95 7.30 -3.71
C TYR A 186 12.09 7.07 -2.71
N GLN A 187 11.95 6.08 -1.83
CA GLN A 187 12.98 5.61 -0.90
C GLN A 187 13.21 4.11 -1.04
N SER A 188 12.70 3.49 -2.10
CA SER A 188 12.69 2.04 -2.28
C SER A 188 13.88 1.49 -3.07
N SER A 189 14.78 2.34 -3.55
CA SER A 189 16.03 1.92 -4.19
C SER A 189 17.13 1.49 -3.21
N GLN A 190 18.16 0.84 -3.77
CA GLN A 190 19.38 0.43 -3.07
C GLN A 190 20.20 1.60 -2.48
N ALA A 191 19.86 2.86 -2.82
CA ALA A 191 20.51 4.03 -2.25
C ALA A 191 20.02 4.36 -0.82
N GLY A 192 18.88 3.79 -0.40
CA GLY A 192 18.21 4.15 0.84
C GLY A 192 17.59 5.56 0.80
N PRO A 193 17.21 6.12 1.96
CA PRO A 193 17.43 5.60 3.30
C PRO A 193 16.60 4.34 3.60
N PHE A 194 17.06 3.53 4.56
CA PHE A 194 16.43 2.25 4.93
C PHE A 194 15.58 2.33 6.21
N ASP A 195 15.32 3.53 6.74
CA ASP A 195 14.56 3.72 7.97
C ASP A 195 13.05 3.51 7.79
N GLN A 196 12.51 3.74 6.60
CA GLN A 196 11.12 3.40 6.23
C GLN A 196 10.95 1.96 5.69
N TRP A 197 12.02 1.18 5.59
CA TRP A 197 11.94 -0.23 5.19
C TRP A 197 11.51 -1.09 6.38
N PRO A 198 11.00 -2.33 6.18
CA PRO A 198 10.72 -3.27 7.26
C PRO A 198 11.83 -3.36 8.31
N THR A 199 13.09 -3.45 7.87
CA THR A 199 14.27 -3.52 8.77
C THR A 199 14.50 -2.23 9.56
N GLY A 200 14.18 -1.07 9.00
CA GLY A 200 14.19 0.21 9.70
C GLY A 200 13.01 0.38 10.67
N MET A 201 11.90 -0.29 10.38
CA MET A 201 10.69 -0.34 11.22
C MET A 201 10.75 -1.43 12.30
N GLY A 202 11.93 -1.98 12.59
CA GLY A 202 12.14 -2.94 13.66
C GLY A 202 11.65 -4.35 13.35
N PHE A 203 11.62 -4.76 12.08
CA PHE A 203 11.57 -6.17 11.69
C PHE A 203 12.98 -6.65 11.38
N GLU A 204 13.60 -7.42 12.28
CA GLU A 204 15.01 -7.85 12.16
C GLU A 204 15.30 -8.66 10.88
N TYR A 205 14.27 -9.30 10.31
CA TYR A 205 14.34 -10.03 9.05
C TYR A 205 13.19 -9.65 8.11
N PHE A 206 13.49 -9.46 6.83
CA PHE A 206 12.49 -9.25 5.78
C PHE A 206 12.75 -10.11 4.56
N TYR A 207 11.71 -10.75 4.03
CA TYR A 207 11.71 -11.43 2.75
C TYR A 207 10.39 -11.13 2.03
N GLY A 208 10.42 -10.29 1.00
CA GLY A 208 9.18 -9.83 0.39
C GLY A 208 9.40 -8.71 -0.61
N PHE A 209 8.32 -8.05 -1.02
CA PHE A 209 8.36 -7.01 -2.04
C PHE A 209 7.83 -5.69 -1.52
N MET A 210 8.31 -4.59 -2.11
CA MET A 210 8.10 -3.24 -1.59
C MET A 210 6.84 -2.57 -2.14
N GLY A 211 6.53 -2.79 -3.42
CA GLY A 211 5.42 -2.15 -4.13
C GLY A 211 4.03 -2.68 -3.75
N GLY A 212 3.00 -2.10 -4.36
CA GLY A 212 1.60 -2.51 -4.20
C GLY A 212 1.29 -3.93 -4.65
N ASP A 213 2.02 -4.46 -5.62
CA ASP A 213 1.89 -5.85 -6.06
C ASP A 213 3.19 -6.32 -6.71
N THR A 214 3.20 -7.57 -7.18
CA THR A 214 4.33 -8.17 -7.88
C THR A 214 3.93 -9.43 -8.65
N ASN A 215 4.61 -9.72 -9.74
CA ASN A 215 4.54 -10.99 -10.44
C ASN A 215 4.99 -12.15 -9.53
N GLN A 216 4.14 -13.16 -9.35
CA GLN A 216 4.48 -14.30 -8.48
C GLN A 216 5.47 -15.32 -9.06
N TRP A 217 5.82 -15.21 -10.34
CA TRP A 217 6.78 -16.08 -11.04
C TRP A 217 8.15 -15.42 -11.21
N GLN A 218 8.15 -14.14 -11.57
CA GLN A 218 9.35 -13.34 -11.86
C GLN A 218 9.23 -11.93 -11.23
N PRO A 219 9.18 -11.82 -9.89
CA PRO A 219 9.00 -10.54 -9.20
C PRO A 219 10.23 -9.63 -9.36
N GLY A 220 10.12 -8.52 -10.07
CA GLY A 220 11.23 -7.57 -10.28
C GLY A 220 11.51 -6.65 -9.08
N ASN A 221 10.64 -6.63 -8.07
CA ASN A 221 10.75 -5.82 -6.85
C ASN A 221 10.91 -6.64 -5.55
N LEU A 222 11.37 -7.89 -5.66
CA LEU A 222 11.62 -8.78 -4.51
C LEU A 222 12.95 -8.44 -3.82
N VAL A 223 12.91 -8.35 -2.49
CA VAL A 223 14.07 -8.03 -1.65
C VAL A 223 14.19 -9.00 -0.46
N ARG A 224 15.43 -9.23 -0.04
CA ARG A 224 15.76 -9.79 1.27
C ARG A 224 16.46 -8.71 2.09
N ASN A 225 15.86 -8.34 3.21
CA ASN A 225 16.24 -7.18 4.00
C ASN A 225 16.22 -5.90 3.15
N THR A 226 17.38 -5.42 2.74
CA THR A 226 17.56 -4.22 1.90
C THR A 226 18.18 -4.53 0.53
N THR A 227 18.31 -5.82 0.18
CA THR A 227 19.00 -6.28 -1.02
C THR A 227 18.00 -6.91 -2.00
N PRO A 228 17.89 -6.42 -3.24
CA PRO A 228 17.14 -7.09 -4.30
C PRO A 228 17.66 -8.51 -4.56
N ILE A 229 16.75 -9.44 -4.83
CA ILE A 229 17.07 -10.86 -5.06
C ILE A 229 16.25 -11.44 -6.20
N TYR A 230 16.83 -12.40 -6.94
CA TYR A 230 16.21 -13.05 -8.10
C TYR A 230 16.19 -14.58 -7.94
N PRO A 231 15.49 -15.12 -6.93
CA PRO A 231 15.55 -16.54 -6.56
C PRO A 231 14.96 -17.49 -7.60
N TYR A 232 14.21 -16.96 -8.58
CA TYR A 232 13.57 -17.68 -9.68
C TYR A 232 14.52 -17.99 -10.85
N GLU A 233 15.68 -17.33 -10.94
CA GLU A 233 16.64 -17.57 -12.02
C GLU A 233 17.08 -19.03 -12.07
N GLY A 234 16.93 -19.64 -13.25
CA GLY A 234 17.27 -21.05 -13.48
C GLY A 234 16.34 -22.06 -12.78
N LYS A 235 15.19 -21.63 -12.24
CA LYS A 235 14.24 -22.49 -11.52
C LYS A 235 12.83 -22.45 -12.14
N PRO A 236 12.58 -23.19 -13.23
CA PRO A 236 11.25 -23.32 -13.81
C PRO A 236 10.22 -23.79 -12.77
N GLY A 237 9.05 -23.16 -12.74
CA GLY A 237 7.98 -23.49 -11.79
C GLY A 237 8.16 -22.91 -10.38
N TRP A 238 9.20 -22.09 -10.14
CA TRP A 238 9.30 -21.31 -8.91
C TRP A 238 8.10 -20.38 -8.75
N ASN A 239 7.53 -20.29 -7.55
CA ASN A 239 6.42 -19.39 -7.27
C ASN A 239 6.62 -18.72 -5.90
N LEU A 240 6.36 -17.42 -5.83
CA LEU A 240 6.63 -16.58 -4.66
C LEU A 240 5.85 -17.04 -3.43
N MET A 241 4.60 -17.48 -3.56
CA MET A 241 3.79 -17.90 -2.41
C MET A 241 4.40 -19.11 -1.68
N THR A 242 4.80 -20.14 -2.42
CA THR A 242 5.52 -21.31 -1.87
C THR A 242 6.86 -20.88 -1.29
N ALA A 243 7.64 -20.08 -2.02
CA ALA A 243 8.96 -19.64 -1.58
C ALA A 243 8.91 -18.80 -0.29
N MET A 244 7.88 -17.96 -0.13
CA MET A 244 7.64 -17.20 1.09
C MET A 244 7.31 -18.11 2.27
N ALA A 245 6.44 -19.13 2.07
CA ALA A 245 6.11 -20.09 3.11
C ALA A 245 7.35 -20.90 3.52
N ASP A 246 8.16 -21.35 2.56
CA ASP A 246 9.43 -22.05 2.81
C ASP A 246 10.40 -21.18 3.63
N ASP A 247 10.62 -19.93 3.23
CA ASP A 247 11.54 -19.01 3.93
C ASP A 247 11.04 -18.68 5.35
N ALA A 248 9.72 -18.54 5.53
CA ALA A 248 9.10 -18.36 6.85
C ALA A 248 9.27 -19.59 7.75
N ILE A 249 9.03 -20.79 7.22
CA ILE A 249 9.22 -22.07 7.92
C ILE A 249 10.68 -22.23 8.35
N ASP A 250 11.62 -21.97 7.44
CA ASP A 250 13.05 -22.04 7.71
C ASP A 250 13.48 -21.03 8.78
N TYR A 251 12.97 -19.80 8.70
CA TYR A 251 13.25 -18.76 9.68
C TYR A 251 12.76 -19.15 11.09
N VAL A 252 11.49 -19.56 11.23
CA VAL A 252 10.94 -19.89 12.57
C VAL A 252 11.61 -21.11 13.17
N ASN A 253 11.92 -22.14 12.36
CA ASN A 253 12.67 -23.32 12.83
C ASN A 253 14.09 -22.93 13.28
N ARG A 254 14.75 -22.05 12.53
CA ARG A 254 16.09 -21.54 12.91
C ARG A 254 16.05 -20.74 14.20
N MET A 255 15.06 -19.86 14.38
CA MET A 255 14.91 -19.09 15.62
C MET A 255 14.63 -20.00 16.82
N ASN A 256 13.78 -21.02 16.64
CA ASN A 256 13.50 -22.01 17.67
C ASN A 256 14.74 -22.85 18.01
N ALA A 257 15.55 -23.24 17.02
CA ALA A 257 16.77 -24.01 17.26
C ALA A 257 17.86 -23.20 17.99
N LEU A 258 18.01 -21.90 17.66
CA LEU A 258 19.03 -21.03 18.25
C LEU A 258 18.63 -20.46 19.62
N SER A 259 17.34 -20.17 19.81
CA SER A 259 16.80 -19.53 21.01
C SER A 259 15.37 -20.01 21.29
N PRO A 260 15.19 -21.26 21.75
CA PRO A 260 13.87 -21.87 21.91
C PRO A 260 12.97 -21.14 22.91
N ASP A 261 13.55 -20.44 23.88
CA ASP A 261 12.82 -19.70 24.91
C ASP A 261 12.49 -18.26 24.51
N THR A 262 12.93 -17.79 23.34
CA THR A 262 12.67 -16.43 22.86
C THR A 262 11.45 -16.41 21.94
N PRO A 263 10.38 -15.67 22.31
CA PRO A 263 9.22 -15.49 21.44
C PRO A 263 9.57 -14.83 20.10
N PHE A 264 8.88 -15.25 19.04
CA PHE A 264 8.92 -14.59 17.74
C PHE A 264 7.65 -13.80 17.45
N PHE A 265 7.78 -12.76 16.63
CA PHE A 265 6.69 -12.07 15.96
C PHE A 265 6.92 -12.17 14.45
N VAL A 266 6.04 -12.88 13.76
CA VAL A 266 6.06 -13.05 12.31
C VAL A 266 4.85 -12.35 11.72
N LYS A 267 5.07 -11.36 10.86
CA LYS A 267 4.05 -10.79 9.97
C LYS A 267 4.13 -11.52 8.63
N PHE A 268 3.15 -12.36 8.33
CA PHE A 268 3.06 -13.11 7.07
C PHE A 268 1.97 -12.49 6.19
N ALA A 269 2.38 -11.72 5.18
CA ALA A 269 1.50 -10.87 4.40
C ALA A 269 1.66 -11.17 2.90
N PRO A 270 1.16 -12.31 2.39
CA PRO A 270 1.26 -12.65 0.97
C PRO A 270 0.60 -11.59 0.08
N GLY A 271 1.01 -11.55 -1.20
CA GLY A 271 0.33 -10.76 -2.23
C GLY A 271 -0.98 -11.42 -2.70
N ALA A 272 -1.32 -12.61 -2.21
CA ALA A 272 -2.58 -13.26 -2.53
C ALA A 272 -3.72 -12.58 -1.78
N THR A 273 -4.81 -12.18 -2.43
CA THR A 273 -5.24 -12.46 -3.81
C THR A 273 -5.21 -11.24 -4.75
N HIS A 274 -4.31 -10.27 -4.54
CA HIS A 274 -4.12 -9.15 -5.48
C HIS A 274 -3.72 -9.66 -6.87
N ALA A 275 -3.99 -8.86 -7.90
CA ALA A 275 -3.43 -9.09 -9.22
C ALA A 275 -1.89 -9.01 -9.20
N PRO A 276 -1.19 -9.79 -10.04
CA PRO A 276 -1.74 -10.75 -10.98
C PRO A 276 -2.06 -12.08 -10.29
N HIS A 277 -3.21 -12.69 -10.62
CA HIS A 277 -3.62 -13.95 -9.97
C HIS A 277 -2.82 -15.13 -10.53
N HIS A 278 -1.76 -15.53 -9.81
CA HIS A 278 -0.77 -16.53 -10.26
C HIS A 278 -0.70 -17.78 -9.36
N PRO A 279 -1.75 -18.61 -9.32
CA PRO A 279 -1.68 -19.95 -8.73
C PRO A 279 -0.88 -20.91 -9.60
N THR A 280 -0.41 -22.01 -9.00
CA THR A 280 0.17 -23.11 -9.78
C THR A 280 -0.88 -23.87 -10.60
N PRO A 281 -0.48 -24.51 -11.71
CA PRO A 281 -1.42 -25.23 -12.58
C PRO A 281 -2.24 -26.32 -11.87
N GLU A 282 -1.68 -27.00 -10.86
CA GLU A 282 -2.41 -28.00 -10.09
C GLU A 282 -3.56 -27.40 -9.27
N TRP A 283 -3.40 -26.18 -8.75
CA TRP A 283 -4.44 -25.49 -7.99
C TRP A 283 -5.52 -24.94 -8.90
N VAL A 284 -5.15 -24.44 -10.08
CA VAL A 284 -6.11 -24.06 -11.13
C VAL A 284 -6.98 -25.26 -11.48
N LYS A 285 -6.35 -26.39 -11.81
CA LYS A 285 -7.09 -27.63 -12.14
C LYS A 285 -8.02 -28.04 -10.99
N LYS A 286 -7.50 -28.04 -9.76
CA LYS A 286 -8.27 -28.44 -8.56
C LYS A 286 -9.54 -27.60 -8.40
N ILE A 287 -9.47 -26.29 -8.59
CA ILE A 287 -10.63 -25.40 -8.47
C ILE A 287 -11.56 -25.53 -9.69
N SER A 288 -11.04 -25.60 -10.91
CA SER A 288 -11.87 -25.80 -12.11
C SER A 288 -12.70 -27.10 -12.03
N ASP A 289 -12.11 -28.20 -11.52
CA ASP A 289 -12.81 -29.48 -11.33
C ASP A 289 -13.98 -29.38 -10.31
N MET A 290 -14.04 -28.31 -9.49
CA MET A 290 -15.10 -28.10 -8.50
C MET A 290 -16.33 -27.38 -9.08
N HIS A 291 -16.25 -26.78 -10.27
CA HIS A 291 -17.38 -26.10 -10.93
C HIS A 291 -18.08 -25.05 -10.05
N LEU A 292 -17.32 -24.31 -9.24
CA LEU A 292 -17.87 -23.39 -8.24
C LEU A 292 -18.61 -22.18 -8.86
N PHE A 293 -18.30 -21.84 -10.12
CA PHE A 293 -18.68 -20.57 -10.74
C PHE A 293 -19.64 -20.72 -11.93
N ASP A 294 -20.01 -21.94 -12.32
CA ASP A 294 -20.80 -22.25 -13.52
C ASP A 294 -22.19 -21.57 -13.54
N GLN A 295 -22.75 -21.28 -12.36
CA GLN A 295 -24.05 -20.61 -12.23
C GLN A 295 -23.97 -19.08 -12.23
N GLY A 296 -22.76 -18.51 -12.24
CA GLY A 296 -22.53 -17.06 -12.35
C GLY A 296 -22.59 -16.26 -11.06
N TRP A 297 -22.17 -15.00 -11.14
CA TRP A 297 -21.98 -14.12 -9.98
C TRP A 297 -23.27 -13.83 -9.19
N ASN A 298 -24.43 -13.71 -9.83
CA ASN A 298 -25.68 -13.43 -9.13
C ASN A 298 -26.08 -14.62 -8.24
N LYS A 299 -25.94 -15.84 -8.78
CA LYS A 299 -26.26 -17.07 -8.05
C LYS A 299 -25.20 -17.42 -7.00
N LEU A 300 -23.93 -17.13 -7.28
CA LEU A 300 -22.86 -17.21 -6.30
C LEU A 300 -23.17 -16.33 -5.09
N ARG A 301 -23.57 -15.08 -5.33
CA ARG A 301 -23.95 -14.12 -4.29
C ARG A 301 -25.09 -14.62 -3.40
N ASP A 302 -26.16 -15.19 -3.99
CA ASP A 302 -27.22 -15.83 -3.20
C ASP A 302 -26.69 -16.99 -2.35
N THR A 303 -25.80 -17.81 -2.93
CA THR A 303 -25.21 -18.97 -2.26
C THR A 303 -24.34 -18.57 -1.07
N ILE A 304 -23.49 -17.55 -1.25
CA ILE A 304 -22.64 -16.99 -0.19
C ILE A 304 -23.52 -16.43 0.93
N PHE A 305 -24.56 -15.68 0.60
CA PHE A 305 -25.46 -15.10 1.59
C PHE A 305 -26.16 -16.18 2.44
N GLU A 306 -26.71 -17.22 1.82
CA GLU A 306 -27.34 -18.32 2.55
C GLU A 306 -26.34 -19.11 3.40
N ASN A 307 -25.12 -19.31 2.91
CA ASN A 307 -24.03 -19.91 3.70
C ASN A 307 -23.65 -19.05 4.91
N GLN A 308 -23.54 -17.74 4.74
CA GLN A 308 -23.25 -16.79 5.82
C GLN A 308 -24.29 -16.87 6.94
N LYS A 309 -25.57 -16.91 6.57
CA LYS A 309 -26.67 -17.09 7.54
C LYS A 309 -26.57 -18.44 8.22
N ARG A 310 -26.36 -19.53 7.47
CA ARG A 310 -26.21 -20.89 8.01
C ARG A 310 -25.05 -21.00 9.01
N LEU A 311 -23.93 -20.33 8.76
CA LEU A 311 -22.75 -20.33 9.63
C LEU A 311 -22.85 -19.38 10.83
N GLY A 312 -23.87 -18.51 10.86
CA GLY A 312 -24.06 -17.49 11.89
C GLY A 312 -23.05 -16.34 11.81
N VAL A 313 -22.31 -16.21 10.71
CA VAL A 313 -21.32 -15.14 10.52
C VAL A 313 -21.95 -13.82 10.07
N ILE A 314 -23.26 -13.83 9.80
CA ILE A 314 -24.10 -12.63 9.69
C ILE A 314 -25.41 -12.85 10.47
N PRO A 315 -26.12 -11.77 10.88
CA PRO A 315 -27.43 -11.90 11.52
C PRO A 315 -28.48 -12.61 10.65
N GLN A 316 -29.38 -13.38 11.26
CA GLN A 316 -30.44 -14.08 10.53
C GLN A 316 -31.44 -13.14 9.83
N ASN A 317 -31.60 -11.93 10.35
CA ASN A 317 -32.40 -10.86 9.77
C ASN A 317 -31.61 -9.95 8.81
N ALA A 318 -30.34 -10.26 8.52
CA ALA A 318 -29.55 -9.51 7.53
C ALA A 318 -30.28 -9.48 6.19
N LYS A 319 -30.08 -8.39 5.45
CA LYS A 319 -30.62 -8.17 4.11
C LYS A 319 -29.48 -8.22 3.11
N LEU A 320 -29.65 -8.98 2.04
CA LEU A 320 -28.74 -8.91 0.90
C LEU A 320 -28.93 -7.56 0.20
N THR A 321 -27.87 -6.77 0.02
CA THR A 321 -28.01 -5.47 -0.65
C THR A 321 -28.44 -5.65 -2.12
N PRO A 322 -29.06 -4.66 -2.77
CA PRO A 322 -29.47 -4.80 -4.17
C PRO A 322 -28.28 -5.01 -5.11
N TRP A 323 -28.49 -5.75 -6.21
CA TRP A 323 -27.52 -5.82 -7.30
C TRP A 323 -27.49 -4.48 -8.06
N PRO A 324 -26.30 -3.92 -8.39
CA PRO A 324 -26.19 -2.62 -9.05
C PRO A 324 -26.43 -2.74 -10.57
N LYS A 325 -27.68 -3.01 -10.98
CA LYS A 325 -28.07 -3.28 -12.38
C LYS A 325 -27.70 -2.18 -13.37
N ASP A 326 -27.62 -0.92 -12.90
CA ASP A 326 -27.25 0.23 -13.73
C ASP A 326 -25.74 0.31 -14.01
N LEU A 327 -24.92 -0.44 -13.26
CA LEU A 327 -23.46 -0.43 -13.35
C LEU A 327 -22.89 -1.78 -13.83
N ILE A 328 -23.50 -2.89 -13.43
CA ILE A 328 -23.00 -4.24 -13.67
C ILE A 328 -24.14 -5.10 -14.23
N LYS A 329 -23.88 -5.74 -15.38
CA LYS A 329 -24.82 -6.67 -16.01
C LYS A 329 -25.22 -7.80 -15.05
N GLU A 330 -26.45 -8.25 -15.16
CA GLU A 330 -26.82 -9.54 -14.57
C GLU A 330 -26.21 -10.68 -15.40
N TRP A 331 -25.94 -11.83 -14.74
CA TRP A 331 -25.24 -12.95 -15.37
C TRP A 331 -25.97 -13.49 -16.61
N ASP A 332 -27.31 -13.49 -16.58
CA ASP A 332 -28.14 -13.95 -17.69
C ASP A 332 -28.06 -13.04 -18.94
N GLN A 333 -27.70 -11.76 -18.75
CA GLN A 333 -27.50 -10.78 -19.82
C GLN A 333 -26.15 -10.92 -20.54
N LEU A 334 -25.22 -11.73 -20.01
CA LEU A 334 -23.93 -11.98 -20.64
C LEU A 334 -24.07 -12.97 -21.81
N SER A 335 -23.28 -12.72 -22.85
CA SER A 335 -23.02 -13.64 -23.97
C SER A 335 -22.30 -14.91 -23.49
N ALA A 336 -22.32 -15.95 -24.33
CA ALA A 336 -21.61 -17.20 -24.03
C ALA A 336 -20.08 -16.98 -23.90
N ASP A 337 -19.52 -16.09 -24.70
CA ASP A 337 -18.10 -15.75 -24.69
C ASP A 337 -17.71 -14.98 -23.42
N GLU A 338 -18.52 -14.00 -23.00
CA GLU A 338 -18.35 -13.33 -21.71
C GLU A 338 -18.39 -14.35 -20.55
N LYS A 339 -19.39 -15.24 -20.53
CA LYS A 339 -19.51 -16.28 -19.48
C LYS A 339 -18.30 -17.20 -19.45
N LYS A 340 -17.85 -17.69 -20.60
CA LYS A 340 -16.67 -18.57 -20.72
C LYS A 340 -15.42 -17.90 -20.18
N LEU A 341 -15.15 -16.66 -20.59
CA LEU A 341 -13.99 -15.91 -20.12
C LEU A 341 -14.08 -15.64 -18.61
N PHE A 342 -15.21 -15.14 -18.13
CA PHE A 342 -15.36 -14.70 -16.74
C PHE A 342 -15.30 -15.89 -15.76
N ILE A 343 -15.78 -17.08 -16.12
CA ILE A 343 -15.58 -18.29 -15.30
C ILE A 343 -14.09 -18.58 -15.13
N ARG A 344 -13.30 -18.56 -16.21
CA ARG A 344 -11.85 -18.78 -16.16
C ARG A 344 -11.16 -17.77 -15.23
N GLN A 345 -11.58 -16.52 -15.25
CA GLN A 345 -11.04 -15.47 -14.37
C GLN A 345 -11.27 -15.78 -12.88
N ALA A 346 -12.51 -16.18 -12.52
CA ALA A 346 -12.87 -16.52 -11.15
C ALA A 346 -12.21 -17.81 -10.67
N GLU A 347 -12.08 -18.83 -11.52
CA GLU A 347 -11.38 -20.07 -11.18
C GLU A 347 -9.91 -19.82 -10.84
N VAL A 348 -9.21 -18.99 -11.62
CA VAL A 348 -7.80 -18.65 -11.37
C VAL A 348 -7.65 -17.80 -10.10
N PHE A 349 -8.55 -16.83 -9.87
CA PHE A 349 -8.58 -16.08 -8.61
C PHE A 349 -8.78 -17.00 -7.40
N ALA A 350 -9.78 -17.88 -7.47
CA ALA A 350 -10.10 -18.82 -6.40
C ALA A 350 -9.00 -19.86 -6.17
N ALA A 351 -8.31 -20.28 -7.23
CA ALA A 351 -7.13 -21.13 -7.13
C ALA A 351 -6.00 -20.42 -6.39
N TYR A 352 -5.79 -19.11 -6.63
CA TYR A 352 -4.77 -18.35 -5.92
C TYR A 352 -5.11 -18.20 -4.44
N ALA A 353 -6.37 -17.93 -4.11
CA ALA A 353 -6.86 -17.87 -2.74
C ALA A 353 -6.65 -19.19 -1.98
N ALA A 354 -7.11 -20.31 -2.56
CA ALA A 354 -7.02 -21.62 -1.92
C ALA A 354 -5.57 -22.12 -1.81
N TYR A 355 -4.73 -21.82 -2.80
CA TYR A 355 -3.30 -22.10 -2.78
C TYR A 355 -2.60 -21.30 -1.67
N ALA A 356 -2.89 -20.00 -1.54
CA ALA A 356 -2.30 -19.18 -0.50
C ALA A 356 -2.70 -19.63 0.91
N ASP A 357 -3.97 -19.97 1.13
CA ASP A 357 -4.44 -20.54 2.41
C ASP A 357 -3.71 -21.86 2.74
N ASN A 358 -3.48 -22.72 1.74
CA ASN A 358 -2.69 -23.94 1.93
C ASN A 358 -1.25 -23.65 2.38
N GLU A 359 -0.57 -22.69 1.75
CA GLU A 359 0.79 -22.31 2.09
C GLU A 359 0.87 -21.64 3.48
N ILE A 360 -0.12 -20.84 3.85
CA ILE A 360 -0.29 -20.33 5.22
C ILE A 360 -0.46 -21.50 6.20
N GLY A 361 -1.24 -22.52 5.83
CA GLY A 361 -1.42 -23.74 6.60
C GLY A 361 -0.10 -24.47 6.90
N ARG A 362 0.85 -24.50 5.95
CA ARG A 362 2.19 -25.07 6.17
C ARG A 362 2.98 -24.30 7.22
N VAL A 363 2.91 -22.96 7.21
CA VAL A 363 3.56 -22.12 8.23
C VAL A 363 2.97 -22.38 9.62
N ILE A 364 1.63 -22.45 9.73
CA ILE A 364 0.94 -22.80 10.99
C ILE A 364 1.34 -24.20 11.45
N GLN A 365 1.41 -25.17 10.54
CA GLN A 365 1.80 -26.55 10.86
C GLN A 365 3.22 -26.62 11.42
N SER A 366 4.17 -25.89 10.83
CA SER A 366 5.55 -25.82 11.35
C SER A 366 5.61 -25.33 12.80
N ILE A 367 4.77 -24.37 13.19
CA ILE A 367 4.69 -23.88 14.58
C ILE A 367 4.12 -24.96 15.51
N GLU A 368 3.15 -25.75 15.04
CA GLU A 368 2.64 -26.90 15.79
C GLU A 368 3.69 -28.00 15.95
N ASP A 369 4.40 -28.34 14.89
CA ASP A 369 5.43 -29.38 14.89
C ASP A 369 6.59 -29.05 15.85
N MET A 370 6.89 -27.75 16.03
CA MET A 370 7.82 -27.25 17.04
C MET A 370 7.28 -27.31 18.48
N GLY A 371 6.02 -27.70 18.68
CA GLY A 371 5.33 -27.72 19.98
C GLY A 371 5.00 -26.31 20.52
N LYS A 372 4.90 -25.30 19.65
CA LYS A 372 4.74 -23.89 20.04
C LYS A 372 3.32 -23.36 19.86
N LEU A 373 2.44 -24.10 19.17
CA LEU A 373 1.09 -23.63 18.80
C LEU A 373 0.25 -23.18 20.00
N ASP A 374 0.30 -23.92 21.13
CA ASP A 374 -0.50 -23.60 22.31
C ASP A 374 -0.24 -22.18 22.85
N ASN A 375 1.02 -21.73 22.83
CA ASN A 375 1.42 -20.38 23.23
C ASN A 375 1.76 -19.47 22.05
N THR A 376 1.03 -19.63 20.94
CA THR A 376 1.11 -18.72 19.80
C THR A 376 -0.24 -18.03 19.60
N LEU A 377 -0.22 -16.69 19.57
CA LEU A 377 -1.33 -15.87 19.13
C LEU A 377 -1.30 -15.78 17.61
N ILE A 378 -2.24 -16.46 16.96
CA ILE A 378 -2.44 -16.38 15.51
C ILE A 378 -3.60 -15.43 15.24
N ILE A 379 -3.35 -14.38 14.47
CA ILE A 379 -4.37 -13.46 13.97
C ILE A 379 -4.37 -13.61 12.45
N TYR A 380 -5.45 -14.12 11.88
CA TYR A 380 -5.64 -14.24 10.43
C TYR A 380 -6.73 -13.26 10.01
N ILE A 381 -6.30 -12.21 9.31
CA ILE A 381 -7.18 -11.23 8.65
C ILE A 381 -7.33 -11.64 7.18
N GLU A 382 -8.55 -11.96 6.77
CA GLU A 382 -8.87 -12.15 5.36
C GLU A 382 -9.11 -10.79 4.71
N GLY A 383 -8.19 -10.35 3.87
CA GLY A 383 -8.24 -9.08 3.15
C GLY A 383 -7.72 -7.89 3.98
N ASP A 384 -6.83 -7.10 3.39
CA ASP A 384 -6.50 -5.76 3.90
C ASP A 384 -7.47 -4.68 3.39
N ASN A 385 -8.37 -5.06 2.49
CA ASN A 385 -9.47 -4.28 1.94
C ASN A 385 -10.44 -5.24 1.20
N GLY A 386 -11.57 -4.72 0.73
CA GLY A 386 -12.54 -5.50 -0.05
C GLY A 386 -11.97 -6.13 -1.33
N THR A 387 -12.74 -6.94 -2.03
CA THR A 387 -12.27 -7.56 -3.28
C THR A 387 -11.96 -6.49 -4.32
N SER A 388 -10.84 -6.57 -5.04
CA SER A 388 -10.51 -5.54 -6.04
C SER A 388 -11.43 -5.58 -7.26
N ALA A 389 -11.83 -4.40 -7.72
CA ALA A 389 -12.62 -4.20 -8.94
C ALA A 389 -11.78 -3.53 -10.07
N GLU A 390 -10.45 -3.61 -9.98
CA GLU A 390 -9.54 -2.92 -10.90
C GLU A 390 -9.48 -3.59 -12.29
N GLY A 391 -9.95 -4.83 -12.43
CA GLY A 391 -9.99 -5.55 -13.71
C GLY A 391 -11.02 -5.08 -14.73
N GLN A 392 -11.76 -3.99 -14.49
CA GLN A 392 -12.73 -3.42 -15.46
C GLN A 392 -13.91 -4.36 -15.76
N PRO A 393 -14.94 -3.93 -16.52
CA PRO A 393 -16.13 -4.75 -16.76
C PRO A 393 -15.87 -6.14 -17.37
N ASN A 394 -14.76 -6.32 -18.09
CA ASN A 394 -14.44 -7.56 -18.81
C ASN A 394 -13.30 -8.37 -18.19
N GLY A 395 -12.70 -7.93 -17.08
CA GLY A 395 -11.37 -8.41 -16.69
C GLY A 395 -10.29 -7.88 -17.65
N THR A 396 -9.03 -8.09 -17.28
CA THR A 396 -7.88 -7.74 -18.13
C THR A 396 -6.78 -8.80 -18.01
N PRO A 397 -6.12 -9.20 -19.12
CA PRO A 397 -4.95 -10.06 -19.07
C PRO A 397 -3.70 -9.32 -18.59
N ASN A 398 -3.75 -7.99 -18.50
CA ASN A 398 -2.67 -7.12 -18.09
C ASN A 398 -3.21 -5.90 -17.33
N GLU A 399 -2.98 -5.84 -16.02
CA GLU A 399 -3.46 -4.75 -15.16
C GLU A 399 -2.87 -3.38 -15.53
N VAL A 400 -1.65 -3.35 -16.08
CA VAL A 400 -0.99 -2.12 -16.48
C VAL A 400 -1.67 -1.46 -17.67
N ALA A 401 -2.37 -2.25 -18.49
CA ALA A 401 -3.24 -1.73 -19.55
C ALA A 401 -4.37 -0.86 -18.96
N MET A 402 -5.00 -1.29 -17.86
CA MET A 402 -6.10 -0.55 -17.23
C MET A 402 -5.65 0.82 -16.72
N PHE A 403 -4.51 0.90 -16.04
CA PHE A 403 -3.97 2.19 -15.56
C PHE A 403 -3.63 3.14 -16.71
N ASN A 404 -3.36 2.60 -17.90
CA ASN A 404 -3.14 3.35 -19.13
C ASN A 404 -4.42 3.55 -19.97
N GLN A 405 -5.61 3.27 -19.43
CA GLN A 405 -6.93 3.42 -20.09
C GLN A 405 -7.14 2.52 -21.31
N ILE A 406 -6.53 1.34 -21.29
CA ILE A 406 -6.63 0.33 -22.36
C ILE A 406 -7.43 -0.87 -21.84
N ASN A 407 -8.57 -1.13 -22.49
CA ASN A 407 -9.48 -2.23 -22.14
C ASN A 407 -9.62 -3.19 -23.33
N PRO A 408 -8.93 -4.36 -23.31
CA PRO A 408 -9.05 -5.36 -24.36
C PRO A 408 -10.49 -5.91 -24.49
N SER A 409 -10.92 -6.19 -25.73
CA SER A 409 -12.23 -6.80 -25.98
C SER A 409 -12.30 -8.24 -25.48
N VAL A 410 -13.52 -8.75 -25.21
CA VAL A 410 -13.70 -10.16 -24.82
C VAL A 410 -13.18 -11.11 -25.91
N GLU A 411 -13.38 -10.75 -27.19
CA GLU A 411 -12.89 -11.53 -28.33
C GLU A 411 -11.36 -11.65 -28.33
N ASP A 412 -10.65 -10.53 -28.18
CA ASP A 412 -9.18 -10.51 -28.14
C ASP A 412 -8.66 -11.29 -26.92
N GLN A 413 -9.30 -11.11 -25.76
CA GLN A 413 -8.94 -11.84 -24.55
C GLN A 413 -9.09 -13.35 -24.72
N LEU A 414 -10.19 -13.79 -25.34
CA LEU A 414 -10.41 -15.20 -25.63
C LEU A 414 -9.39 -15.75 -26.63
N LYS A 415 -9.07 -14.97 -27.66
CA LYS A 415 -8.18 -15.40 -28.74
C LYS A 415 -6.72 -15.52 -28.30
N TYR A 416 -6.22 -14.59 -27.50
CA TYR A 416 -4.79 -14.48 -27.22
C TYR A 416 -4.40 -14.91 -25.80
N PHE A 417 -5.33 -14.85 -24.83
CA PHE A 417 -4.96 -14.98 -23.41
C PHE A 417 -5.71 -16.07 -22.66
N TYR A 418 -6.79 -16.64 -23.19
CA TYR A 418 -7.62 -17.61 -22.45
C TYR A 418 -6.84 -18.82 -21.92
N ASP A 419 -6.04 -19.46 -22.79
CA ASP A 419 -5.30 -20.67 -22.45
C ASP A 419 -4.11 -20.42 -21.51
N VAL A 420 -3.64 -19.17 -21.43
CA VAL A 420 -2.48 -18.75 -20.62
C VAL A 420 -2.90 -17.90 -19.42
N TRP A 421 -4.20 -17.71 -19.19
CA TRP A 421 -4.71 -16.89 -18.08
C TRP A 421 -4.27 -17.48 -16.73
N GLY A 422 -3.61 -16.65 -15.91
CA GLY A 422 -3.06 -17.04 -14.61
C GLY A 422 -1.63 -17.59 -14.63
N THR A 423 -1.00 -17.64 -15.80
CA THR A 423 0.39 -18.09 -15.95
C THR A 423 1.37 -16.91 -15.96
N ASP A 424 2.66 -17.20 -16.05
CA ASP A 424 3.74 -16.21 -16.24
C ASP A 424 3.60 -15.32 -17.48
N ARG A 425 2.67 -15.65 -18.39
CA ARG A 425 2.37 -14.88 -19.61
C ARG A 425 1.27 -13.83 -19.45
N THR A 426 0.66 -13.70 -18.28
CA THR A 426 -0.36 -12.68 -18.02
C THR A 426 -0.02 -11.87 -16.78
N TYR A 427 -0.58 -10.67 -16.68
CA TYR A 427 -0.63 -9.87 -15.46
C TYR A 427 -2.10 -9.63 -15.10
N ASN A 428 -2.84 -10.73 -14.89
CA ASN A 428 -4.29 -10.72 -15.06
C ASN A 428 -5.08 -10.27 -13.82
N HIS A 429 -6.25 -9.66 -14.08
CA HIS A 429 -7.26 -9.30 -13.08
C HIS A 429 -8.67 -9.72 -13.56
N MET A 430 -9.54 -10.13 -12.64
CA MET A 430 -10.93 -10.56 -12.93
C MET A 430 -11.91 -9.39 -13.12
N SER A 431 -13.06 -9.66 -13.74
CA SER A 431 -14.12 -8.67 -13.97
C SER A 431 -14.82 -8.18 -12.68
N ILE A 432 -15.35 -6.93 -12.73
CA ILE A 432 -16.01 -6.28 -11.58
C ILE A 432 -17.20 -7.04 -11.00
N GLY A 433 -17.89 -7.85 -11.82
CA GLY A 433 -19.04 -8.64 -11.36
C GLY A 433 -18.66 -9.71 -10.34
N TRP A 434 -17.45 -10.28 -10.48
CA TRP A 434 -16.92 -11.22 -9.48
C TRP A 434 -16.50 -10.52 -8.20
N ALA A 435 -15.82 -9.38 -8.29
CA ALA A 435 -15.43 -8.59 -7.13
C ALA A 435 -16.64 -8.27 -6.22
N TRP A 436 -17.72 -7.75 -6.82
CA TRP A 436 -18.95 -7.46 -6.08
C TRP A 436 -19.59 -8.71 -5.46
N ALA A 437 -19.55 -9.85 -6.15
CA ALA A 437 -20.07 -11.10 -5.61
C ALA A 437 -19.24 -11.63 -4.43
N PHE A 438 -17.92 -11.46 -4.46
CA PHE A 438 -17.02 -11.85 -3.37
C PHE A 438 -17.07 -10.90 -2.16
N ASP A 439 -17.63 -9.70 -2.29
CA ASP A 439 -17.92 -8.79 -1.17
C ASP A 439 -19.32 -8.98 -0.55
N THR A 440 -20.01 -10.06 -0.91
CA THR A 440 -21.33 -10.42 -0.35
C THR A 440 -21.27 -10.47 1.19
N PRO A 441 -22.24 -9.87 1.90
CA PRO A 441 -23.53 -9.37 1.42
C PRO A 441 -23.58 -7.86 1.12
N PHE A 442 -22.43 -7.20 1.06
CA PHE A 442 -22.36 -5.74 1.06
C PHE A 442 -22.51 -5.15 -0.34
N SER A 443 -22.65 -3.82 -0.37
CA SER A 443 -22.48 -3.02 -1.58
C SER A 443 -21.04 -2.54 -1.70
N TRP A 444 -20.60 -2.35 -2.95
CA TRP A 444 -19.28 -1.86 -3.33
C TRP A 444 -18.13 -2.81 -2.98
N THR A 445 -16.91 -2.35 -3.21
CA THR A 445 -15.68 -3.14 -3.25
C THR A 445 -14.49 -2.30 -2.74
N LYS A 446 -13.25 -2.79 -2.91
CA LYS A 446 -11.99 -2.02 -2.70
C LYS A 446 -12.08 -0.55 -3.15
N GLN A 447 -11.36 0.32 -2.45
CA GLN A 447 -11.33 1.79 -2.51
C GLN A 447 -12.55 2.50 -1.89
N ILE A 448 -13.72 1.86 -1.76
CA ILE A 448 -14.93 2.51 -1.26
C ILE A 448 -15.02 2.37 0.26
N VAL A 449 -14.71 3.45 0.98
CA VAL A 449 -14.76 3.48 2.45
C VAL A 449 -16.14 3.74 3.04
N SER A 450 -17.07 4.28 2.25
CA SER A 450 -18.39 4.64 2.76
C SER A 450 -19.31 3.43 2.95
N HIS A 451 -18.92 2.26 2.42
CA HIS A 451 -19.70 1.03 2.43
C HIS A 451 -18.85 -0.18 2.83
N PHE A 452 -19.48 -1.18 3.44
CA PHE A 452 -18.78 -2.33 4.00
C PHE A 452 -18.18 -3.30 2.99
N GLY A 453 -18.54 -3.24 1.72
CA GLY A 453 -17.86 -4.04 0.69
C GLY A 453 -16.39 -3.67 0.51
N GLY A 454 -16.01 -2.41 0.80
CA GLY A 454 -14.61 -2.00 0.79
C GLY A 454 -13.87 -2.16 2.12
N THR A 455 -14.59 -2.23 3.24
CA THR A 455 -14.00 -2.06 4.59
C THR A 455 -14.19 -3.23 5.53
N ARG A 456 -15.22 -4.07 5.40
CA ARG A 456 -15.48 -5.15 6.36
C ARG A 456 -14.77 -6.44 5.96
N GLN A 457 -14.01 -6.98 6.90
CA GLN A 457 -13.17 -8.16 6.71
C GLN A 457 -13.56 -9.31 7.62
N GLY A 458 -13.34 -10.53 7.14
CA GLY A 458 -13.39 -11.72 7.97
C GLY A 458 -12.09 -11.83 8.75
N MET A 459 -12.14 -12.00 10.07
CA MET A 459 -10.92 -12.24 10.85
C MET A 459 -11.10 -13.39 11.83
N ALA A 460 -10.10 -14.26 11.94
CA ALA A 460 -10.05 -15.29 12.96
C ALA A 460 -8.83 -15.09 13.88
N ILE A 461 -9.03 -15.29 15.19
CA ILE A 461 -7.95 -15.25 16.18
C ILE A 461 -7.92 -16.56 16.95
N SER A 462 -6.76 -17.20 17.05
CA SER A 462 -6.54 -18.37 17.91
C SER A 462 -5.35 -18.17 18.83
N TRP A 463 -5.50 -18.62 20.08
CA TRP A 463 -4.43 -18.69 21.07
C TRP A 463 -4.83 -19.73 22.12
N PRO A 464 -4.52 -21.03 21.91
CA PRO A 464 -5.10 -22.11 22.70
C PRO A 464 -4.84 -22.00 24.22
N ALA A 465 -3.71 -21.39 24.62
CA ALA A 465 -3.42 -21.13 26.03
C ALA A 465 -4.43 -20.17 26.68
N ALA A 466 -4.92 -19.15 25.96
CA ALA A 466 -5.79 -18.10 26.50
C ALA A 466 -7.28 -18.22 26.09
N ILE A 467 -7.56 -18.59 24.83
CA ILE A 467 -8.91 -18.70 24.29
C ILE A 467 -9.44 -20.12 24.52
N LYS A 468 -10.53 -20.24 25.28
CA LYS A 468 -11.20 -21.52 25.56
C LYS A 468 -12.51 -21.72 24.77
N ASP A 469 -13.09 -20.64 24.27
CA ASP A 469 -14.32 -20.62 23.49
C ASP A 469 -14.07 -20.97 22.01
N LYS A 470 -13.61 -22.20 21.78
CA LYS A 470 -13.26 -22.71 20.44
C LYS A 470 -14.44 -22.65 19.48
N GLY A 471 -14.27 -21.97 18.34
CA GLY A 471 -15.30 -21.79 17.32
C GLY A 471 -16.27 -20.63 17.59
N GLY A 472 -16.05 -19.87 18.67
CA GLY A 472 -16.89 -18.75 19.07
C GLY A 472 -16.96 -17.63 18.03
N ILE A 473 -18.04 -16.86 18.06
CA ILE A 473 -18.25 -15.70 17.18
C ILE A 473 -18.20 -14.42 18.02
N ARG A 474 -17.62 -13.36 17.48
CA ARG A 474 -17.51 -12.01 18.05
C ARG A 474 -18.04 -11.00 17.05
N SER A 475 -19.05 -10.23 17.48
CA SER A 475 -19.77 -9.26 16.64
C SER A 475 -19.45 -7.80 17.02
N GLN A 476 -18.57 -7.62 18.01
CA GLN A 476 -18.07 -6.31 18.43
C GLN A 476 -17.40 -5.61 17.25
N PHE A 477 -17.65 -4.31 17.14
CA PHE A 477 -16.98 -3.46 16.16
C PHE A 477 -15.52 -3.31 16.55
N HIS A 478 -14.63 -3.67 15.63
CA HIS A 478 -13.21 -3.46 15.75
C HIS A 478 -12.63 -3.03 14.41
N HIS A 479 -11.52 -2.29 14.46
CA HIS A 479 -10.80 -1.82 13.28
C HIS A 479 -9.35 -2.33 13.32
N VAL A 480 -8.65 -2.32 12.19
CA VAL A 480 -7.28 -2.84 12.09
C VAL A 480 -6.30 -2.19 13.07
N ILE A 481 -6.56 -0.97 13.52
CA ILE A 481 -5.77 -0.27 14.54
C ILE A 481 -5.83 -0.92 15.92
N ASP A 482 -6.78 -1.81 16.15
CA ASP A 482 -6.97 -2.55 17.41
C ASP A 482 -6.01 -3.75 17.55
N VAL A 483 -5.32 -4.14 16.46
CA VAL A 483 -4.41 -5.30 16.45
C VAL A 483 -3.16 -5.04 17.29
N VAL A 484 -2.50 -3.90 17.13
CA VAL A 484 -1.30 -3.54 17.92
C VAL A 484 -1.56 -3.54 19.42
N PRO A 485 -2.56 -2.82 19.96
CA PRO A 485 -2.83 -2.85 21.40
C PRO A 485 -3.21 -4.26 21.90
N THR A 486 -3.84 -5.10 21.06
CA THR A 486 -4.13 -6.51 21.39
C THR A 486 -2.85 -7.33 21.54
N ILE A 487 -1.90 -7.19 20.61
CA ILE A 487 -0.60 -7.87 20.68
C ILE A 487 0.20 -7.42 21.90
N LEU A 488 0.22 -6.10 22.16
CA LEU A 488 0.92 -5.53 23.30
C LEU A 488 0.34 -6.00 24.64
N GLU A 489 -0.99 -6.02 24.79
CA GLU A 489 -1.64 -6.56 25.98
C GLU A 489 -1.33 -8.05 26.17
N ALA A 490 -1.36 -8.85 25.09
CA ALA A 490 -1.07 -10.29 25.14
C ALA A 490 0.38 -10.56 25.57
N ALA A 491 1.31 -9.74 25.09
CA ALA A 491 2.72 -9.80 25.45
C ALA A 491 3.05 -9.17 26.82
N GLN A 492 2.08 -8.51 27.47
CA GLN A 492 2.27 -7.70 28.68
C GLN A 492 3.30 -6.57 28.48
N ILE A 493 3.40 -6.04 27.27
CA ILE A 493 4.27 -4.93 26.90
C ILE A 493 3.41 -3.67 26.77
N LYS A 494 3.91 -2.54 27.27
CA LYS A 494 3.23 -1.26 27.16
C LYS A 494 3.69 -0.53 25.90
N GLN A 495 2.83 0.35 25.38
CA GLN A 495 3.29 1.37 24.46
C GLN A 495 4.40 2.21 25.13
N PRO A 496 5.54 2.49 24.45
CA PRO A 496 6.57 3.37 24.97
C PRO A 496 6.12 4.84 24.99
N ASP A 497 6.57 5.58 26.01
CA ASP A 497 6.40 7.04 26.07
C ASP A 497 7.43 7.75 25.18
N ILE A 498 8.63 7.17 25.05
CA ILE A 498 9.78 7.71 24.33
C ILE A 498 10.47 6.62 23.52
N VAL A 499 10.79 6.90 22.26
CA VAL A 499 11.67 6.08 21.41
C VAL A 499 12.77 6.95 20.83
N ASP A 500 14.04 6.56 20.99
CA ASP A 500 15.23 7.30 20.52
C ASP A 500 15.23 8.79 20.96
N GLY A 501 14.73 9.06 22.18
CA GLY A 501 14.60 10.41 22.72
C GLY A 501 13.40 11.22 22.19
N ILE A 502 12.58 10.63 21.31
CA ILE A 502 11.39 11.25 20.72
C ILE A 502 10.14 10.78 21.46
N LYS A 503 9.36 11.73 21.97
CA LYS A 503 8.06 11.45 22.59
C LYS A 503 7.13 10.80 21.56
N GLN A 504 6.49 9.71 21.95
CA GLN A 504 5.59 8.97 21.08
C GLN A 504 4.16 9.50 21.14
N SER A 505 3.49 9.51 19.99
CA SER A 505 2.05 9.75 19.86
C SER A 505 1.27 8.54 20.41
N PRO A 506 0.11 8.71 21.06
CA PRO A 506 -0.68 7.57 21.56
C PRO A 506 -1.05 6.56 20.45
N ILE A 507 -1.17 5.28 20.81
CA ILE A 507 -1.93 4.30 20.02
C ILE A 507 -3.40 4.72 20.07
N GLU A 508 -4.07 4.65 18.93
CA GLU A 508 -5.45 5.15 18.76
C GLU A 508 -6.48 4.02 18.80
N GLY A 509 -6.05 2.79 18.56
CA GLY A 509 -6.88 1.59 18.72
C GLY A 509 -7.04 1.15 20.17
N VAL A 510 -7.92 0.18 20.37
CA VAL A 510 -8.21 -0.47 21.65
C VAL A 510 -7.99 -1.98 21.54
N SER A 511 -7.60 -2.62 22.63
CA SER A 511 -7.37 -4.07 22.60
C SER A 511 -8.68 -4.87 22.49
N MET A 512 -8.61 -5.97 21.75
CA MET A 512 -9.67 -6.96 21.57
C MET A 512 -9.63 -8.07 22.63
N MET A 513 -8.60 -8.15 23.49
CA MET A 513 -8.40 -9.27 24.41
C MET A 513 -9.56 -9.48 25.38
N TYR A 514 -10.32 -8.44 25.72
CA TYR A 514 -11.51 -8.57 26.56
C TYR A 514 -12.53 -9.56 25.98
N THR A 515 -12.56 -9.74 24.65
CA THR A 515 -13.46 -10.67 23.95
C THR A 515 -13.00 -12.14 24.03
N PHE A 516 -11.77 -12.42 24.48
CA PHE A 516 -11.23 -13.78 24.52
C PHE A 516 -11.93 -14.65 25.56
N ASP A 517 -12.42 -14.03 26.63
CA ASP A 517 -13.25 -14.69 27.63
C ASP A 517 -14.67 -14.91 27.08
N GLN A 518 -15.16 -16.14 27.11
CA GLN A 518 -16.50 -16.51 26.67
C GLN A 518 -17.59 -15.67 27.34
N LYS A 519 -17.41 -15.29 28.62
CA LYS A 519 -18.39 -14.46 29.34
C LYS A 519 -18.61 -13.09 28.71
N ASN A 520 -17.65 -12.63 27.90
CA ASN A 520 -17.67 -11.36 27.20
C ASN A 520 -18.01 -11.52 25.71
N ALA A 521 -18.48 -12.68 25.26
CA ALA A 521 -18.83 -12.93 23.86
C ALA A 521 -19.84 -11.91 23.31
N ASP A 522 -20.76 -11.43 24.15
CA ASP A 522 -21.76 -10.41 23.83
C ASP A 522 -21.51 -9.06 24.54
N ALA A 523 -20.31 -8.85 25.08
CA ALA A 523 -19.97 -7.58 25.72
C ALA A 523 -20.00 -6.45 24.67
N PRO A 524 -20.39 -5.21 25.04
CA PRO A 524 -20.36 -4.08 24.11
C PRO A 524 -18.96 -3.83 23.54
N SER A 525 -18.88 -3.32 22.31
CA SER A 525 -17.62 -2.88 21.69
C SER A 525 -16.92 -1.87 22.59
N THR A 526 -15.63 -2.06 22.85
CA THR A 526 -14.77 -1.04 23.47
C THR A 526 -14.34 0.02 22.46
N HIS A 527 -14.29 -0.32 21.17
CA HIS A 527 -14.10 0.62 20.08
C HIS A 527 -15.44 1.32 19.76
N LYS A 528 -15.51 2.62 20.02
CA LYS A 528 -16.78 3.38 19.99
C LYS A 528 -16.99 4.22 18.76
N THR A 529 -15.91 4.80 18.24
CA THR A 529 -15.95 5.77 17.15
C THR A 529 -14.79 5.50 16.20
N GLN A 530 -15.09 5.41 14.90
CA GLN A 530 -14.09 5.23 13.85
C GLN A 530 -14.51 6.05 12.63
N TYR A 531 -13.61 6.91 12.13
CA TYR A 531 -13.81 7.55 10.84
C TYR A 531 -13.21 6.69 9.73
N PHE A 532 -13.69 6.89 8.51
CA PHE A 532 -13.09 6.34 7.30
C PHE A 532 -13.03 7.43 6.24
N GLU A 533 -11.93 7.50 5.50
CA GLU A 533 -11.78 8.39 4.34
C GLU A 533 -10.84 7.76 3.30
N MET A 534 -11.23 7.86 2.03
CA MET A 534 -10.42 7.48 0.87
C MET A 534 -10.95 8.22 -0.36
N PHE A 535 -10.10 8.94 -1.08
CA PHE A 535 -10.50 9.70 -2.28
C PHE A 535 -11.74 10.59 -2.07
N ALA A 536 -11.82 11.25 -0.90
CA ALA A 536 -12.93 12.09 -0.43
C ALA A 536 -14.26 11.39 -0.12
N ASP A 537 -14.41 10.11 -0.49
CA ASP A 537 -15.44 9.24 0.07
C ASP A 537 -15.14 9.06 1.55
N ARG A 538 -16.19 9.06 2.38
CA ARG A 538 -16.02 9.10 3.83
C ARG A 538 -17.19 8.50 4.59
N ALA A 539 -16.88 8.02 5.79
CA ALA A 539 -17.87 7.58 6.76
C ALA A 539 -17.43 7.85 8.20
N LEU A 540 -18.39 7.84 9.12
CA LEU A 540 -18.14 7.83 10.55
C LEU A 540 -19.04 6.80 11.21
N TYR A 541 -18.45 5.78 11.82
CA TYR A 541 -19.12 4.89 12.76
C TYR A 541 -19.11 5.50 14.17
N ASN A 542 -20.25 5.44 14.86
CA ASN A 542 -20.35 5.78 16.28
C ASN A 542 -21.45 4.99 17.00
N ASP A 543 -21.06 4.06 17.88
CA ASP A 543 -21.97 3.26 18.74
C ASP A 543 -23.16 2.63 17.98
N GLY A 544 -22.88 1.96 16.86
CA GLY A 544 -23.88 1.25 16.07
C GLY A 544 -24.61 2.11 15.03
N TRP A 545 -24.32 3.41 14.95
CA TRP A 545 -24.73 4.26 13.83
C TRP A 545 -23.58 4.45 12.87
N ILE A 546 -23.86 4.60 11.57
CA ILE A 546 -22.87 5.03 10.59
C ILE A 546 -23.46 6.06 9.63
N ALA A 547 -22.75 7.17 9.46
CA ALA A 547 -23.01 8.15 8.41
C ALA A 547 -22.00 7.93 7.29
N SER A 548 -22.45 7.85 6.05
CA SER A 548 -21.64 7.51 4.87
C SER A 548 -21.93 8.48 3.73
N THR A 549 -20.94 8.84 2.92
CA THR A 549 -21.23 9.55 1.67
C THR A 549 -21.70 8.60 0.58
N LYS A 550 -22.62 9.09 -0.27
CA LYS A 550 -22.97 8.40 -1.52
C LYS A 550 -21.74 8.28 -2.39
N VAL A 551 -21.57 7.11 -3.01
CA VAL A 551 -20.50 6.87 -3.97
C VAL A 551 -20.83 7.59 -5.28
N LEU A 552 -20.07 8.63 -5.60
CA LEU A 552 -20.25 9.42 -6.84
C LEU A 552 -19.34 8.95 -7.97
N ARG A 553 -18.29 8.18 -7.65
CA ARG A 553 -17.32 7.62 -8.59
C ARG A 553 -17.13 6.14 -8.28
N PRO A 554 -17.57 5.21 -9.14
CA PRO A 554 -17.22 3.81 -9.00
C PRO A 554 -15.69 3.62 -9.02
N PRO A 555 -15.14 2.65 -8.29
CA PRO A 555 -13.69 2.52 -8.10
C PRO A 555 -12.92 2.26 -9.41
N TRP A 556 -13.56 1.60 -10.39
CA TRP A 556 -12.98 1.33 -11.72
C TRP A 556 -12.94 2.54 -12.67
N VAL A 557 -13.47 3.70 -12.25
CA VAL A 557 -13.41 4.96 -13.02
C VAL A 557 -12.28 5.83 -12.48
N THR A 558 -11.19 5.99 -13.23
CA THR A 558 -9.98 6.71 -12.79
C THR A 558 -10.01 8.21 -13.08
N ILE A 559 -10.84 8.64 -14.04
CA ILE A 559 -11.04 10.05 -14.42
C ILE A 559 -12.54 10.34 -14.37
N ALA A 560 -12.94 11.18 -13.41
CA ALA A 560 -14.32 11.63 -13.26
C ALA A 560 -14.34 13.10 -12.84
N LYS A 561 -15.36 13.82 -13.29
CA LYS A 561 -15.65 15.17 -12.82
C LYS A 561 -16.64 15.09 -11.66
N LEU A 562 -16.21 15.51 -10.47
CA LEU A 562 -16.99 15.42 -9.25
C LEU A 562 -17.27 16.81 -8.66
N PRO A 563 -18.37 17.00 -7.91
CA PRO A 563 -18.59 18.23 -7.15
C PRO A 563 -17.53 18.39 -6.06
N SER A 564 -17.54 19.53 -5.35
CA SER A 564 -16.71 19.70 -4.16
C SER A 564 -16.99 18.55 -3.17
N PRO A 565 -15.95 17.94 -2.56
CA PRO A 565 -16.14 16.89 -1.56
C PRO A 565 -17.09 17.26 -0.43
N GLN A 566 -17.16 18.55 -0.07
CA GLN A 566 -18.04 19.03 0.99
C GLN A 566 -19.54 18.88 0.64
N ASP A 567 -19.87 18.85 -0.65
CA ASP A 567 -21.24 18.78 -1.17
C ASP A 567 -21.71 17.33 -1.41
N TYR A 568 -20.89 16.33 -1.07
CA TYR A 568 -21.24 14.93 -1.27
C TYR A 568 -22.48 14.59 -0.43
N PRO A 569 -23.55 14.04 -1.04
CA PRO A 569 -24.73 13.62 -0.30
C PRO A 569 -24.37 12.53 0.72
N TRP A 570 -25.05 12.55 1.86
CA TRP A 570 -24.88 11.53 2.90
C TRP A 570 -26.07 10.56 2.94
N GLU A 571 -25.75 9.33 3.30
CA GLU A 571 -26.63 8.25 3.71
C GLU A 571 -26.38 7.96 5.19
N PHE A 572 -27.35 7.34 5.86
CA PHE A 572 -27.30 7.08 7.30
C PHE A 572 -27.90 5.73 7.65
N TYR A 573 -27.23 4.94 8.48
CA TYR A 573 -27.63 3.56 8.78
C TYR A 573 -27.60 3.25 10.28
N ASP A 574 -28.57 2.45 10.73
CA ASP A 574 -28.61 1.86 12.08
C ASP A 574 -28.14 0.40 12.05
N LEU A 575 -26.86 0.18 12.31
CA LEU A 575 -26.21 -1.13 12.17
C LEU A 575 -26.68 -2.18 13.18
N ARG A 576 -27.42 -1.77 14.21
CA ARG A 576 -28.03 -2.69 15.19
C ARG A 576 -29.23 -3.43 14.58
N ASN A 577 -29.86 -2.82 13.59
CA ASN A 577 -31.03 -3.36 12.90
C ASN A 577 -30.74 -3.70 11.43
N ASP A 578 -29.72 -3.07 10.84
CA ASP A 578 -29.29 -3.24 9.46
C ASP A 578 -27.76 -3.44 9.38
N TRP A 579 -27.33 -4.67 9.64
CA TRP A 579 -25.91 -5.01 9.69
C TRP A 579 -25.18 -4.83 8.34
N THR A 580 -25.91 -4.85 7.22
CA THR A 580 -25.36 -4.84 5.86
C THR A 580 -25.32 -3.47 5.19
N GLN A 581 -25.88 -2.42 5.82
CA GLN A 581 -26.13 -1.10 5.20
C GLN A 581 -27.07 -1.18 3.98
N ALA A 582 -28.15 -1.95 4.08
CA ALA A 582 -29.13 -2.07 3.02
C ALA A 582 -30.20 -0.96 3.00
N GLU A 583 -30.46 -0.26 4.12
CA GLU A 583 -31.55 0.70 4.25
C GLU A 583 -31.09 2.07 4.80
N ASP A 584 -31.11 3.09 3.93
CA ASP A 584 -30.83 4.47 4.32
C ASP A 584 -31.97 5.06 5.16
N VAL A 585 -31.67 5.44 6.40
CA VAL A 585 -32.58 6.05 7.37
C VAL A 585 -32.32 7.54 7.59
N ALA A 586 -31.53 8.20 6.73
CA ALA A 586 -31.20 9.63 6.83
C ALA A 586 -32.44 10.53 6.96
N ALA A 587 -33.47 10.27 6.14
CA ALA A 587 -34.72 11.02 6.17
C ALA A 587 -35.50 10.87 7.50
N LYS A 588 -35.31 9.74 8.19
CA LYS A 588 -35.98 9.43 9.47
C LYS A 588 -35.24 10.04 10.67
N TYR A 589 -33.92 10.19 10.59
CA TYR A 589 -33.08 10.68 11.69
C TYR A 589 -32.14 11.84 11.26
N PRO A 590 -32.67 12.94 10.71
CA PRO A 590 -31.84 14.01 10.14
C PRO A 590 -30.94 14.70 11.18
N ASP A 591 -31.40 14.84 12.42
CA ASP A 591 -30.60 15.48 13.48
C ASP A 591 -29.46 14.58 13.95
N LYS A 592 -29.68 13.26 13.99
CA LYS A 592 -28.63 12.30 14.33
C LYS A 592 -27.57 12.23 13.22
N LEU A 593 -27.99 12.29 11.95
CA LEU A 593 -27.06 12.39 10.83
C LEU A 593 -26.20 13.66 10.95
N LYS A 594 -26.79 14.83 11.23
CA LYS A 594 -26.03 16.08 11.44
C LYS A 594 -25.02 15.97 12.57
N GLU A 595 -25.37 15.27 13.66
CA GLU A 595 -24.44 14.99 14.76
C GLU A 595 -23.22 14.21 14.28
N LEU A 596 -23.41 13.11 13.54
CA LEU A 596 -22.29 12.31 13.01
C LEU A 596 -21.48 13.06 11.96
N GLN A 597 -22.11 13.88 11.11
CA GLN A 597 -21.39 14.76 10.19
C GLN A 597 -20.48 15.74 10.94
N ALA A 598 -20.95 16.34 12.02
CA ALA A 598 -20.14 17.23 12.85
C ALA A 598 -19.01 16.49 13.58
N MET A 599 -19.26 15.25 14.03
CA MET A 599 -18.22 14.41 14.62
C MET A 599 -17.16 14.00 13.60
N PHE A 600 -17.54 13.70 12.35
CA PHE A 600 -16.59 13.39 11.28
C PHE A 600 -15.57 14.51 11.12
N TRP A 601 -16.02 15.77 11.04
CA TRP A 601 -15.10 16.89 10.87
C TRP A 601 -14.11 17.07 12.03
N LYS A 602 -14.53 16.75 13.26
CA LYS A 602 -13.64 16.77 14.42
C LYS A 602 -12.58 15.67 14.36
N GLU A 603 -12.98 14.45 14.00
CA GLU A 603 -12.05 13.33 13.84
C GLU A 603 -11.12 13.57 12.64
N ALA A 604 -11.64 14.16 11.55
CA ALA A 604 -10.87 14.52 10.37
C ALA A 604 -9.76 15.53 10.67
N GLU A 605 -10.05 16.57 11.46
CA GLU A 605 -9.04 17.53 11.92
C GLU A 605 -8.04 16.87 12.87
N LYS A 606 -8.53 16.07 13.84
CA LYS A 606 -7.71 15.39 14.84
C LYS A 606 -6.68 14.44 14.21
N TYR A 607 -7.07 13.71 13.17
CA TYR A 607 -6.26 12.64 12.59
C TYR A 607 -5.64 12.98 11.23
N GLN A 608 -5.62 14.26 10.85
CA GLN A 608 -4.94 14.76 9.64
C GLN A 608 -5.56 14.26 8.31
N VAL A 609 -6.88 14.15 8.26
CA VAL A 609 -7.63 13.75 7.05
C VAL A 609 -7.77 14.92 6.05
N LEU A 610 -7.49 16.15 6.48
CA LEU A 610 -7.67 17.33 5.63
C LEU A 610 -6.36 17.71 4.90
N PRO A 611 -6.43 18.13 3.63
CA PRO A 611 -7.64 18.40 2.84
C PRO A 611 -8.26 17.13 2.23
N LEU A 612 -9.59 17.12 2.11
CA LEU A 612 -10.29 16.13 1.30
C LEU A 612 -9.97 16.34 -0.18
N ASP A 613 -9.60 15.29 -0.89
CA ASP A 613 -9.26 15.34 -2.31
C ASP A 613 -9.65 14.03 -3.00
N SER A 614 -10.48 14.17 -4.05
CA SER A 614 -11.09 13.07 -4.79
C SER A 614 -10.34 12.69 -6.07
N SER A 615 -9.17 13.29 -6.31
CA SER A 615 -8.38 13.01 -7.50
C SER A 615 -7.69 11.64 -7.43
N VAL A 616 -7.74 10.91 -8.56
CA VAL A 616 -7.09 9.59 -8.71
C VAL A 616 -5.96 9.70 -9.73
N ALA A 617 -6.29 9.93 -11.01
CA ALA A 617 -5.29 10.03 -12.08
C ALA A 617 -4.26 11.16 -11.86
N ALA A 618 -4.70 12.32 -11.36
CA ALA A 618 -3.79 13.43 -11.09
C ALA A 618 -2.77 13.10 -9.99
N ARG A 619 -3.15 12.29 -8.98
CA ARG A 619 -2.22 11.86 -7.93
C ARG A 619 -1.15 10.92 -8.47
N LEU A 620 -1.48 10.00 -9.38
CA LEU A 620 -0.52 9.04 -9.97
C LEU A 620 0.68 9.75 -10.61
N VAL A 621 0.44 10.88 -11.26
CA VAL A 621 1.45 11.65 -12.01
C VAL A 621 1.98 12.88 -11.27
N THR A 622 1.51 13.12 -10.04
CA THR A 622 1.96 14.26 -9.23
C THR A 622 3.46 14.09 -8.93
N PRO A 623 4.30 15.12 -9.17
CA PRO A 623 5.72 15.02 -8.85
C PRO A 623 5.94 14.79 -7.36
N ARG A 624 6.71 13.75 -7.03
CA ARG A 624 7.15 13.41 -5.67
C ARG A 624 8.64 13.71 -5.50
N PRO A 625 9.16 13.81 -4.26
CA PRO A 625 10.59 13.69 -4.04
C PRO A 625 11.08 12.42 -4.74
N SER A 626 12.23 12.44 -5.41
CA SER A 626 12.86 11.22 -5.95
C SER A 626 14.32 11.47 -6.27
N LEU A 627 15.09 10.39 -6.45
CA LEU A 627 16.48 10.46 -6.90
C LEU A 627 16.64 11.03 -8.32
N SER A 628 15.56 11.03 -9.09
CA SER A 628 15.48 11.54 -10.47
C SER A 628 14.85 12.95 -10.55
N ALA A 629 14.32 13.49 -9.47
CA ALA A 629 13.62 14.77 -9.46
C ALA A 629 14.49 15.91 -10.00
N ALA A 630 13.90 16.73 -10.88
CA ALA A 630 14.55 17.84 -11.60
C ALA A 630 15.73 17.47 -12.52
N ARG A 631 16.08 16.18 -12.66
CA ARG A 631 17.13 15.73 -13.57
C ARG A 631 16.54 15.44 -14.94
N THR A 632 17.20 15.98 -15.96
CA THR A 632 16.94 15.66 -17.37
C THR A 632 18.11 14.96 -18.04
N LYS A 633 19.24 14.84 -17.33
CA LYS A 633 20.46 14.21 -17.83
C LYS A 633 20.93 13.15 -16.85
N PHE A 634 21.19 11.97 -17.38
CA PHE A 634 21.64 10.80 -16.63
C PHE A 634 22.84 10.19 -17.33
N SER A 635 23.73 9.58 -16.53
CA SER A 635 24.88 8.86 -17.07
C SER A 635 25.28 7.73 -16.16
N TRP A 636 25.58 6.59 -16.78
CA TRP A 636 26.02 5.37 -16.15
C TRP A 636 27.29 4.87 -16.85
N THR A 637 28.27 4.43 -16.07
CA THR A 637 29.54 3.87 -16.58
C THR A 637 29.77 2.43 -16.12
N ARG A 638 28.77 1.88 -15.42
CA ARG A 638 28.73 0.52 -14.88
C ARG A 638 27.30 0.00 -14.97
N PRO A 639 27.13 -1.34 -15.07
CA PRO A 639 25.82 -1.95 -14.91
C PRO A 639 25.20 -1.60 -13.55
N ILE A 640 23.89 -1.40 -13.55
CA ILE A 640 23.06 -1.16 -12.37
C ILE A 640 21.76 -1.91 -12.60
N THR A 641 21.27 -2.64 -11.59
CA THR A 641 20.02 -3.37 -11.67
C THR A 641 19.12 -3.14 -10.47
N GLY A 642 17.82 -3.36 -10.63
CA GLY A 642 16.84 -3.29 -9.55
C GLY A 642 16.51 -1.85 -9.13
N THR A 643 16.59 -0.88 -10.06
CA THR A 643 16.12 0.49 -9.76
C THR A 643 14.60 0.54 -9.91
N PRO A 644 13.82 0.76 -8.83
CA PRO A 644 12.36 0.74 -8.89
C PRO A 644 11.81 1.96 -9.64
N ASN A 645 10.56 1.86 -10.12
CA ASN A 645 9.94 2.90 -10.94
C ASN A 645 9.89 4.30 -10.29
N GLY A 646 9.62 4.40 -8.99
CA GLY A 646 9.60 5.69 -8.28
C GLY A 646 10.95 6.40 -8.23
N ASP A 647 12.05 5.67 -8.39
CA ASP A 647 13.42 6.20 -8.41
C ASP A 647 14.02 6.28 -9.83
N ALA A 648 13.37 5.66 -10.81
CA ALA A 648 13.82 5.61 -12.20
C ALA A 648 13.63 6.96 -12.94
N PRO A 649 14.41 7.22 -14.01
CA PRO A 649 14.11 8.30 -14.94
C PRO A 649 12.81 8.03 -15.70
N SER A 650 11.83 8.93 -15.62
CA SER A 650 10.59 8.79 -16.41
C SER A 650 10.73 9.43 -17.79
N ILE A 651 10.61 8.63 -18.85
CA ILE A 651 10.61 9.09 -20.25
C ILE A 651 9.21 9.31 -20.82
N LEU A 652 8.15 9.01 -20.05
CA LEU A 652 6.77 9.17 -20.50
C LEU A 652 6.46 10.62 -20.88
N ASN A 653 5.66 10.80 -21.92
CA ASN A 653 5.17 12.09 -22.42
C ASN A 653 6.30 13.11 -22.70
N SER A 654 7.45 12.64 -23.17
CA SER A 654 8.62 13.48 -23.46
C SER A 654 9.43 12.97 -24.64
N SER A 655 10.21 13.88 -25.25
CA SER A 655 11.27 13.49 -26.16
C SER A 655 12.48 13.03 -25.35
N TYR A 656 13.24 12.07 -25.86
CA TYR A 656 14.40 11.55 -25.14
C TYR A 656 15.44 10.97 -26.09
N THR A 657 16.69 10.94 -25.64
CA THR A 657 17.81 10.34 -26.36
C THR A 657 18.58 9.42 -25.43
N PHE A 658 18.60 8.13 -25.74
CA PHE A 658 19.56 7.19 -25.17
C PHE A 658 20.82 7.15 -26.04
N LYS A 659 21.99 7.15 -25.42
CA LYS A 659 23.28 7.00 -26.10
C LYS A 659 24.15 6.02 -25.33
N ALA A 660 24.55 4.93 -25.98
CA ALA A 660 25.41 3.89 -25.43
C ALA A 660 26.73 3.83 -26.20
N GLU A 661 27.82 4.11 -25.50
CA GLU A 661 29.20 3.94 -25.95
C GLU A 661 29.67 2.55 -25.51
N VAL A 662 29.88 1.66 -26.49
CA VAL A 662 30.17 0.23 -26.26
C VAL A 662 31.38 -0.24 -27.04
N ASP A 663 32.01 -1.31 -26.59
CA ASP A 663 33.07 -2.04 -27.29
C ASP A 663 32.62 -3.48 -27.55
N ILE A 664 32.55 -3.83 -28.83
CA ILE A 664 32.07 -5.12 -29.33
C ILE A 664 33.27 -6.07 -29.49
N PRO A 665 33.28 -7.26 -28.87
CA PRO A 665 34.40 -8.17 -28.97
C PRO A 665 34.44 -8.86 -30.34
N GLN A 666 35.54 -9.57 -30.64
CA GLN A 666 35.75 -10.22 -31.94
C GLN A 666 34.67 -11.25 -32.32
N GLY A 667 34.02 -11.86 -31.32
CA GLY A 667 32.93 -12.82 -31.53
C GLY A 667 31.55 -12.19 -31.72
N GLY A 668 31.44 -10.85 -31.73
CA GLY A 668 30.16 -10.14 -31.66
C GLY A 668 29.66 -9.96 -30.22
N ALA A 669 28.54 -9.28 -30.04
CA ALA A 669 27.94 -9.05 -28.73
C ALA A 669 26.44 -9.36 -28.72
N GLU A 670 25.95 -9.69 -27.54
CA GLU A 670 24.53 -9.76 -27.16
C GLU A 670 24.31 -9.14 -25.79
N GLY A 671 23.07 -8.74 -25.50
CA GLY A 671 22.60 -8.38 -24.18
C GLY A 671 22.02 -6.97 -24.07
N MET A 672 21.43 -6.69 -22.91
CA MET A 672 20.71 -5.46 -22.63
C MET A 672 21.63 -4.27 -22.39
N LEU A 673 21.33 -3.10 -22.97
CA LEU A 673 22.03 -1.85 -22.67
C LEU A 673 21.23 -1.00 -21.67
N VAL A 674 19.93 -0.84 -21.92
CA VAL A 674 18.99 -0.14 -21.03
C VAL A 674 17.62 -0.82 -21.13
N THR A 675 16.98 -1.13 -20.00
CA THR A 675 15.58 -1.56 -19.96
C THR A 675 14.81 -0.85 -18.87
N GLN A 676 13.51 -0.65 -19.10
CA GLN A 676 12.55 -0.36 -18.05
C GLN A 676 11.21 -0.99 -18.42
N GLY A 677 10.69 -1.80 -17.52
CA GLY A 677 9.51 -2.63 -17.79
C GLY A 677 9.90 -4.00 -18.34
N GLY A 678 8.95 -4.67 -19.00
CA GLY A 678 9.13 -6.05 -19.45
C GLY A 678 7.98 -6.54 -20.33
N ARG A 679 7.60 -7.80 -20.18
CA ARG A 679 6.56 -8.50 -20.97
C ARG A 679 5.23 -7.78 -20.98
N PHE A 680 4.90 -7.09 -19.90
CA PHE A 680 3.61 -6.45 -19.67
C PHE A 680 3.59 -4.94 -19.98
N GLY A 681 4.69 -4.39 -20.46
CA GLY A 681 4.80 -2.99 -20.87
C GLY A 681 6.16 -2.41 -20.50
N GLY A 682 6.70 -1.54 -21.35
CA GLY A 682 8.06 -1.02 -21.14
C GLY A 682 8.82 -0.77 -22.44
N TYR A 683 10.13 -0.65 -22.31
CA TYR A 683 11.05 -0.50 -23.44
C TYR A 683 12.41 -1.12 -23.13
N GLY A 684 13.15 -1.47 -24.19
CA GLY A 684 14.52 -1.97 -24.10
C GLY A 684 15.37 -1.50 -25.28
N LEU A 685 16.60 -1.06 -24.99
CA LEU A 685 17.69 -0.86 -25.95
C LEU A 685 18.72 -1.96 -25.71
N TYR A 686 18.96 -2.83 -26.68
CA TYR A 686 19.82 -4.00 -26.52
C TYR A 686 20.56 -4.36 -27.80
N VAL A 687 21.51 -5.29 -27.70
CA VAL A 687 22.18 -5.91 -28.83
C VAL A 687 21.73 -7.36 -28.95
N LEU A 688 21.25 -7.75 -30.12
CA LEU A 688 20.75 -9.09 -30.41
C LEU A 688 21.46 -9.63 -31.65
N ASN A 689 22.15 -10.77 -31.56
CA ASN A 689 22.97 -11.30 -32.65
C ASN A 689 23.90 -10.21 -33.26
N SER A 690 24.56 -9.43 -32.40
CA SER A 690 25.38 -8.26 -32.76
C SER A 690 24.66 -7.10 -33.44
N LYS A 691 23.34 -7.08 -33.54
CA LYS A 691 22.58 -5.95 -34.09
C LYS A 691 22.04 -5.08 -32.96
N PRO A 692 22.08 -3.74 -33.08
CA PRO A 692 21.43 -2.87 -32.12
C PRO A 692 19.92 -2.88 -32.38
N VAL A 693 19.15 -2.97 -31.30
CA VAL A 693 17.70 -3.05 -31.33
C VAL A 693 17.11 -2.15 -30.24
N PHE A 694 16.07 -1.40 -30.60
CA PHE A 694 15.17 -0.79 -29.63
C PHE A 694 13.77 -1.37 -29.79
N THR A 695 13.15 -1.77 -28.69
CA THR A 695 11.76 -2.24 -28.67
C THR A 695 10.96 -1.42 -27.66
N TRP A 696 9.76 -1.00 -28.07
CA TRP A 696 8.74 -0.45 -27.18
C TRP A 696 7.56 -1.42 -27.08
N ASN A 697 7.20 -1.83 -25.87
CA ASN A 697 6.07 -2.71 -25.60
C ASN A 697 4.85 -1.91 -25.10
N LEU A 698 3.82 -1.81 -25.95
CA LEU A 698 2.52 -1.21 -25.62
C LEU A 698 1.64 -2.24 -24.92
N VAL A 699 1.97 -2.51 -23.66
CA VAL A 699 1.21 -3.34 -22.72
C VAL A 699 0.85 -4.74 -23.23
N ASP A 700 1.79 -5.38 -23.92
CA ASP A 700 1.69 -6.71 -24.53
C ASP A 700 0.68 -6.83 -25.69
N LEU A 701 0.08 -5.72 -26.12
CA LEU A 701 -0.84 -5.70 -27.26
C LEU A 701 -0.12 -5.39 -28.58
N LYS A 702 0.95 -4.60 -28.52
CA LYS A 702 1.75 -4.24 -29.70
C LYS A 702 3.18 -3.91 -29.30
N ARG A 703 4.14 -4.39 -30.10
CA ARG A 703 5.56 -4.04 -29.98
C ARG A 703 5.99 -3.22 -31.20
N VAL A 704 6.62 -2.07 -30.97
CA VAL A 704 7.24 -1.26 -32.03
C VAL A 704 8.75 -1.48 -31.95
N ARG A 705 9.38 -1.81 -33.08
CA ARG A 705 10.77 -2.27 -33.14
C ARG A 705 11.58 -1.42 -34.11
N TRP A 706 12.81 -1.09 -33.71
CA TRP A 706 13.84 -0.49 -34.54
C TRP A 706 15.07 -1.41 -34.52
N GLU A 707 15.55 -1.84 -35.68
CA GLU A 707 16.68 -2.76 -35.79
C GLU A 707 17.73 -2.24 -36.78
N GLY A 708 18.98 -2.23 -36.36
CA GLY A 708 20.13 -1.90 -37.20
C GLY A 708 20.78 -3.12 -37.85
N SER A 709 21.80 -2.85 -38.67
CA SER A 709 22.69 -3.91 -39.17
C SER A 709 23.68 -4.38 -38.09
N GLY A 710 24.38 -5.50 -38.35
CA GLY A 710 25.32 -6.08 -37.38
C GLY A 710 26.52 -5.15 -37.12
N LEU A 711 26.84 -4.97 -35.84
CA LEU A 711 27.99 -4.20 -35.37
C LEU A 711 29.28 -4.99 -35.60
N THR A 712 30.31 -4.31 -36.08
CA THR A 712 31.65 -4.88 -36.21
C THR A 712 32.38 -4.94 -34.86
N PRO A 713 33.45 -5.74 -34.72
CA PRO A 713 34.30 -5.66 -33.54
C PRO A 713 34.92 -4.26 -33.37
N GLY A 714 34.95 -3.76 -32.13
CA GLY A 714 35.51 -2.46 -31.76
C GLY A 714 34.48 -1.51 -31.15
N LYS A 715 34.88 -0.23 -31.08
CA LYS A 715 34.08 0.82 -30.43
C LYS A 715 32.95 1.31 -31.32
N HIS A 716 31.75 1.37 -30.75
CA HIS A 716 30.55 1.88 -31.40
C HIS A 716 29.76 2.80 -30.47
N VAL A 717 29.01 3.71 -31.10
CA VAL A 717 28.02 4.55 -30.43
C VAL A 717 26.64 4.19 -30.96
N ILE A 718 25.81 3.59 -30.10
CA ILE A 718 24.41 3.28 -30.39
C ILE A 718 23.56 4.38 -29.78
N GLU A 719 22.72 5.04 -30.59
CA GLU A 719 21.85 6.12 -30.13
C GLU A 719 20.40 5.84 -30.52
N PHE A 720 19.48 5.99 -29.59
CA PHE A 720 18.04 5.99 -29.88
C PHE A 720 17.45 7.34 -29.52
N ASP A 721 16.93 8.03 -30.52
CA ASP A 721 16.40 9.39 -30.44
C ASP A 721 14.90 9.38 -30.71
N PHE A 722 14.09 9.75 -29.72
CA PHE A 722 12.64 9.78 -29.81
C PHE A 722 12.11 11.20 -29.70
N LYS A 723 11.38 11.64 -30.71
CA LYS A 723 10.70 12.94 -30.74
C LYS A 723 9.21 12.77 -30.49
N TYR A 724 8.75 13.27 -29.35
CA TYR A 724 7.34 13.22 -28.92
C TYR A 724 6.52 14.32 -29.58
N ASP A 725 5.31 13.99 -30.04
CA ASP A 725 4.45 14.92 -30.79
C ASP A 725 3.47 15.70 -29.87
N GLY A 726 3.30 15.29 -28.61
CA GLY A 726 2.32 15.88 -27.70
C GLY A 726 2.81 17.08 -26.87
N LEU A 727 1.86 17.74 -26.19
CA LEU A 727 2.12 18.88 -25.30
C LEU A 727 2.64 18.50 -23.90
N GLY A 728 2.75 17.20 -23.62
CA GLY A 728 3.35 16.65 -22.41
C GLY A 728 2.43 16.68 -21.18
N ALA A 729 2.96 16.17 -20.07
CA ALA A 729 2.22 16.02 -18.82
C ALA A 729 1.74 17.33 -18.18
N ALA A 730 2.32 18.47 -18.57
CA ALA A 730 1.96 19.78 -18.03
C ALA A 730 0.52 20.20 -18.34
N THR A 731 -0.14 19.60 -19.34
CA THR A 731 -1.56 19.88 -19.64
C THR A 731 -2.50 19.42 -18.52
N MET A 732 -2.10 18.41 -17.73
CA MET A 732 -2.94 17.80 -16.70
C MET A 732 -3.23 18.72 -15.52
N VAL A 733 -2.37 19.71 -15.25
CA VAL A 733 -2.62 20.74 -14.21
C VAL A 733 -3.88 21.56 -14.52
N PHE A 734 -4.32 21.57 -15.78
CA PHE A 734 -5.55 22.22 -16.22
C PHE A 734 -6.71 21.23 -16.43
N GLY A 735 -6.61 20.00 -15.91
CA GLY A 735 -7.60 18.95 -16.13
C GLY A 735 -7.65 18.43 -17.58
N ASN A 736 -6.64 18.75 -18.40
CA ASN A 736 -6.60 18.40 -19.82
C ASN A 736 -5.61 17.25 -20.08
N TYR A 737 -6.12 16.12 -20.55
CA TYR A 737 -5.35 14.90 -20.82
C TYR A 737 -4.95 14.74 -22.31
N SER A 738 -5.15 15.76 -23.15
CA SER A 738 -4.81 15.65 -24.60
C SER A 738 -3.31 15.76 -24.90
N GLY A 739 -2.51 16.22 -23.94
CA GLY A 739 -1.06 16.35 -24.10
C GLY A 739 -0.26 15.07 -23.85
N ILE A 740 -0.88 14.04 -23.28
CA ILE A 740 -0.23 12.78 -22.87
C ILE A 740 -0.61 11.61 -23.78
N GLY A 741 0.17 10.52 -23.74
CA GLY A 741 -0.05 9.30 -24.54
C GLY A 741 0.02 9.50 -26.06
N GLN A 742 0.52 10.65 -26.52
CA GLN A 742 0.61 10.96 -27.94
C GLN A 742 1.73 10.14 -28.62
N GLY A 743 1.71 10.11 -29.94
CA GLY A 743 2.73 9.44 -30.73
C GLY A 743 4.06 10.19 -30.76
N GLY A 744 4.95 9.67 -31.60
CA GLY A 744 6.23 10.30 -31.91
C GLY A 744 7.01 9.50 -32.93
N THR A 745 8.14 10.06 -33.34
CA THR A 745 9.07 9.41 -34.29
C THR A 745 10.35 9.01 -33.57
N GLY A 746 10.68 7.73 -33.60
CA GLY A 746 11.93 7.17 -33.09
C GLY A 746 12.94 6.96 -34.20
N THR A 747 14.21 7.26 -33.96
CA THR A 747 15.32 6.99 -34.87
C THR A 747 16.46 6.29 -34.12
N LEU A 748 16.80 5.08 -34.55
CA LEU A 748 17.98 4.36 -34.11
C LEU A 748 19.17 4.73 -35.00
N LYS A 749 20.30 5.06 -34.38
CA LYS A 749 21.54 5.46 -35.06
C LYS A 749 22.72 4.62 -34.55
N VAL A 750 23.68 4.36 -35.45
CA VAL A 750 24.98 3.74 -35.14
C VAL A 750 26.07 4.63 -35.70
N ASP A 751 27.00 5.04 -34.84
CA ASP A 751 28.13 5.92 -35.17
C ASP A 751 27.70 7.20 -35.89
N GLY A 752 26.55 7.75 -35.47
CA GLY A 752 25.94 8.97 -36.01
C GLY A 752 25.06 8.77 -37.25
N ASN A 753 25.02 7.57 -37.84
CA ASN A 753 24.20 7.28 -39.02
C ASN A 753 22.87 6.64 -38.63
N ALA A 754 21.75 7.14 -39.16
CA ALA A 754 20.44 6.53 -38.95
C ALA A 754 20.38 5.15 -39.62
N VAL A 755 19.99 4.12 -38.85
CA VAL A 755 19.87 2.74 -39.31
C VAL A 755 18.42 2.25 -39.34
N ALA A 756 17.53 2.85 -38.54
CA ALA A 756 16.09 2.62 -38.59
C ALA A 756 15.33 3.86 -38.10
N THR A 757 14.19 4.15 -38.72
CA THR A 757 13.27 5.22 -38.30
C THR A 757 11.85 4.71 -38.42
N GLU A 758 11.10 4.76 -37.32
CA GLU A 758 9.73 4.28 -37.25
C GLU A 758 8.87 5.29 -36.50
N LYS A 759 7.58 5.32 -36.85
CA LYS A 759 6.57 6.11 -36.15
C LYS A 759 5.84 5.22 -35.14
N MET A 760 5.78 5.68 -33.90
CA MET A 760 4.94 5.11 -32.87
C MET A 760 3.67 5.96 -32.74
N GLU A 761 2.53 5.40 -33.10
CA GLU A 761 1.26 6.15 -33.14
C GLU A 761 0.79 6.61 -31.75
N HIS A 762 1.07 5.83 -30.71
CA HIS A 762 0.70 6.12 -29.33
C HIS A 762 1.80 5.67 -28.35
N THR A 763 1.99 6.43 -27.29
CA THR A 763 2.82 6.06 -26.12
C THR A 763 1.93 5.71 -24.94
N LEU A 764 2.52 5.21 -23.85
CA LEU A 764 1.80 5.00 -22.59
C LEU A 764 1.65 6.36 -21.85
N PRO A 765 0.42 6.74 -21.44
CA PRO A 765 0.17 8.06 -20.84
C PRO A 765 0.56 8.18 -19.37
N PHE A 766 0.40 7.13 -18.56
CA PHE A 766 0.39 7.27 -17.09
C PHE A 766 1.51 6.50 -16.39
N ILE A 767 1.70 5.21 -16.72
CA ILE A 767 2.59 4.34 -15.94
C ILE A 767 3.22 3.24 -16.79
N LEU A 768 4.48 2.90 -16.50
CA LEU A 768 5.17 1.71 -17.01
C LEU A 768 4.94 0.54 -16.04
N GLN A 769 5.28 -0.69 -16.42
CA GLN A 769 5.21 -1.84 -15.50
C GLN A 769 5.95 -1.54 -14.19
N TRP A 770 5.25 -1.56 -13.05
CA TRP A 770 5.77 -1.06 -11.76
C TRP A 770 6.45 -2.09 -10.88
N ASP A 771 6.22 -3.38 -11.13
CA ASP A 771 6.96 -4.47 -10.49
C ASP A 771 8.22 -4.85 -11.29
N GLU A 772 8.55 -4.10 -12.34
CA GLU A 772 9.78 -4.21 -13.12
C GLU A 772 10.79 -3.11 -12.76
N ALA A 773 12.06 -3.34 -13.11
CA ALA A 773 13.16 -2.43 -12.79
C ALA A 773 13.63 -1.60 -13.99
N PHE A 774 14.23 -0.44 -13.70
CA PHE A 774 15.13 0.26 -14.61
C PHE A 774 16.54 -0.32 -14.47
N ASP A 775 17.02 -1.01 -15.50
CA ASP A 775 18.32 -1.69 -15.50
C ASP A 775 19.24 -1.15 -16.61
N ILE A 776 20.54 -1.14 -16.31
CA ILE A 776 21.63 -0.73 -17.19
C ILE A 776 22.58 -1.91 -17.39
N GLY A 777 22.84 -2.28 -18.65
CA GLY A 777 23.78 -3.35 -19.01
C GLY A 777 23.28 -4.78 -18.72
N TYR A 778 22.02 -4.91 -18.31
CA TYR A 778 21.40 -6.15 -17.84
C TYR A 778 19.87 -6.02 -17.91
N ASP A 779 19.16 -7.13 -17.95
CA ASP A 779 17.71 -7.21 -17.71
C ASP A 779 17.46 -8.33 -16.69
N THR A 780 16.92 -7.97 -15.52
CA THR A 780 16.69 -8.88 -14.39
C THR A 780 15.24 -9.38 -14.27
N GLY A 781 14.32 -8.82 -15.04
CA GLY A 781 12.88 -9.01 -14.90
C GLY A 781 12.30 -10.00 -15.90
N THR A 782 11.24 -9.59 -16.58
CA THR A 782 10.68 -10.30 -17.75
C THR A 782 11.14 -9.67 -19.06
N PRO A 783 11.33 -10.45 -20.16
CA PRO A 783 11.72 -9.90 -21.44
C PRO A 783 10.72 -8.88 -21.99
N VAL A 784 11.21 -7.75 -22.51
CA VAL A 784 10.38 -6.78 -23.25
C VAL A 784 9.77 -7.43 -24.50
N ASP A 785 10.49 -8.36 -25.13
CA ASP A 785 10.01 -9.26 -26.18
C ASP A 785 10.58 -10.67 -25.99
N ASP A 786 9.71 -11.62 -25.64
CA ASP A 786 10.09 -13.02 -25.42
C ASP A 786 10.66 -13.71 -26.67
N ASN A 787 10.41 -13.18 -27.88
CA ASN A 787 10.95 -13.73 -29.12
C ASN A 787 12.42 -13.36 -29.34
N ASP A 788 12.90 -12.29 -28.70
CA ASP A 788 14.26 -11.81 -28.89
C ASP A 788 15.22 -12.42 -27.86
N TYR A 789 14.83 -12.47 -26.58
CA TYR A 789 15.70 -12.92 -25.51
C TYR A 789 14.93 -13.49 -24.32
N GLN A 790 15.67 -14.08 -23.39
CA GLN A 790 15.19 -14.55 -22.10
C GLN A 790 16.05 -13.94 -20.99
N THR A 791 15.47 -13.74 -19.80
CA THR A 791 16.20 -13.19 -18.66
C THR A 791 16.92 -14.29 -17.87
N PRO A 792 18.09 -14.00 -17.29
CA PRO A 792 18.81 -12.73 -17.36
C PRO A 792 19.50 -12.47 -18.71
N PHE A 793 19.50 -11.20 -19.18
CA PHE A 793 20.08 -10.81 -20.48
C PHE A 793 21.23 -9.80 -20.35
N ALA A 794 22.36 -10.27 -19.81
CA ALA A 794 23.55 -9.48 -19.56
C ALA A 794 24.29 -9.07 -20.85
N PHE A 795 24.74 -7.81 -20.94
CA PHE A 795 25.59 -7.38 -22.06
C PHE A 795 26.97 -8.05 -22.01
N THR A 796 27.34 -8.68 -23.13
CA THR A 796 28.59 -9.46 -23.29
C THR A 796 29.76 -8.62 -23.81
N GLY A 797 29.50 -7.43 -24.34
CA GLY A 797 30.52 -6.44 -24.66
C GLY A 797 30.92 -5.59 -23.45
N LYS A 798 31.72 -4.54 -23.68
CA LYS A 798 32.05 -3.57 -22.64
C LYS A 798 31.23 -2.30 -22.80
N ILE A 799 30.63 -1.83 -21.71
CA ILE A 799 30.01 -0.50 -21.64
C ILE A 799 31.06 0.50 -21.17
N ASP A 800 31.37 1.49 -22.01
CA ASP A 800 32.19 2.64 -21.61
C ASP A 800 31.31 3.69 -20.90
N LYS A 801 30.15 4.00 -21.49
CA LYS A 801 29.18 4.95 -20.95
C LYS A 801 27.80 4.79 -21.57
N ILE A 802 26.76 4.90 -20.78
CA ILE A 802 25.38 5.12 -21.25
C ILE A 802 24.90 6.46 -20.71
N SER A 803 24.20 7.23 -21.52
CA SER A 803 23.53 8.46 -21.12
C SER A 803 22.09 8.53 -21.61
N LEU A 804 21.26 9.21 -20.82
CA LEU A 804 19.89 9.56 -21.17
C LEU A 804 19.73 11.08 -21.03
N ASP A 805 19.33 11.73 -22.12
CA ASP A 805 18.87 13.12 -22.14
C ASP A 805 17.35 13.13 -22.36
N ILE A 806 16.61 13.87 -21.52
CA ILE A 806 15.15 13.99 -21.60
C ILE A 806 14.76 15.44 -21.87
N ASP A 807 14.02 15.67 -22.96
CA ASP A 807 13.45 16.97 -23.31
C ASP A 807 11.93 16.94 -23.16
N ARG A 808 11.44 17.56 -22.09
CA ARG A 808 10.01 17.60 -21.78
C ARG A 808 9.34 18.76 -22.51
N PRO A 809 8.20 18.53 -23.18
CA PRO A 809 7.41 19.60 -23.78
C PRO A 809 7.13 20.72 -22.78
N LYS A 810 7.27 21.97 -23.23
CA LYS A 810 6.97 23.17 -22.46
C LYS A 810 5.75 23.84 -23.09
N LEU A 811 4.73 24.11 -22.28
CA LEU A 811 3.56 24.85 -22.74
C LEU A 811 3.95 26.29 -23.08
N SER A 812 3.52 26.77 -24.24
CA SER A 812 3.63 28.19 -24.61
C SER A 812 2.65 29.05 -23.78
N PRO A 813 2.87 30.37 -23.65
CA PRO A 813 1.89 31.27 -23.05
C PRO A 813 0.49 31.14 -23.69
N GLU A 814 0.43 30.91 -24.99
CA GLU A 814 -0.80 30.69 -25.75
C GLU A 814 -1.47 29.35 -25.37
N ASP A 815 -0.70 28.28 -25.20
CA ASP A 815 -1.21 26.99 -24.71
C ASP A 815 -1.79 27.14 -23.30
N VAL A 816 -1.06 27.79 -22.40
CA VAL A 816 -1.53 28.03 -21.03
C VAL A 816 -2.83 28.82 -21.05
N LYS A 817 -2.91 29.89 -21.84
CA LYS A 817 -4.14 30.69 -21.97
C LYS A 817 -5.30 29.84 -22.49
N ARG A 818 -5.11 29.08 -23.57
CA ARG A 818 -6.12 28.19 -24.15
C ARG A 818 -6.59 27.13 -23.17
N LEU A 819 -5.66 26.50 -22.44
CA LEU A 819 -5.96 25.48 -21.43
C LEU A 819 -6.68 26.06 -20.21
N GLN A 820 -6.30 27.27 -19.76
CA GLN A 820 -6.99 27.97 -18.68
C GLN A 820 -8.41 28.38 -19.08
N GLU A 821 -8.61 28.88 -20.31
CA GLU A 821 -9.92 29.21 -20.84
C GLU A 821 -10.81 27.96 -20.95
N ALA A 822 -10.24 26.84 -21.44
CA ALA A 822 -10.93 25.56 -21.51
C ALA A 822 -11.29 25.04 -20.10
N ALA A 823 -10.35 25.10 -19.15
CA ALA A 823 -10.60 24.70 -17.75
C ALA A 823 -11.68 25.57 -17.11
N ARG A 824 -11.67 26.89 -17.32
CA ARG A 824 -12.72 27.79 -16.83
C ARG A 824 -14.08 27.51 -17.46
N ALA A 825 -14.12 27.29 -18.78
CA ALA A 825 -15.35 26.93 -19.48
C ALA A 825 -15.88 25.57 -19.01
N ALA A 826 -14.97 24.65 -18.65
CA ALA A 826 -15.31 23.38 -18.04
C ALA A 826 -15.67 23.51 -16.55
N GLY A 827 -15.42 24.63 -15.87
CA GLY A 827 -15.66 24.79 -14.43
C GLY A 827 -14.55 24.21 -13.53
N ASP A 828 -13.40 23.88 -14.10
CA ASP A 828 -12.23 23.23 -13.45
C ASP A 828 -11.10 24.23 -13.12
N GLY A 829 -11.36 25.54 -13.24
CA GLY A 829 -10.42 26.58 -12.86
C GLY A 829 -10.47 26.89 -11.35
N PRO A 830 -9.36 27.33 -10.72
CA PRO A 830 -9.44 27.91 -9.37
C PRO A 830 -10.49 29.02 -9.38
N SER A 831 -11.42 28.95 -8.41
CA SER A 831 -12.48 29.94 -8.22
C SER A 831 -11.90 31.35 -8.33
N ALA A 832 -12.48 32.15 -9.23
CA ALA A 832 -12.13 33.55 -9.40
C ALA A 832 -12.69 34.36 -8.23
N ASP A 833 -12.08 34.24 -7.05
CA ASP A 833 -12.08 35.31 -6.05
C ASP A 833 -10.77 36.10 -6.23
N PRO A 834 -10.81 37.32 -6.82
CA PRO A 834 -9.62 38.14 -7.04
C PRO A 834 -8.93 38.59 -5.72
N GLY A 835 -9.49 38.24 -4.56
CA GLY A 835 -8.97 38.67 -3.25
C GLY A 835 -7.95 37.77 -2.57
N LYS A 836 -7.67 36.53 -3.05
CA LYS A 836 -6.85 35.57 -2.27
C LYS A 836 -5.90 34.64 -3.05
N THR A 837 -5.56 34.93 -4.30
CA THR A 837 -4.49 34.20 -5.00
C THR A 837 -3.17 34.97 -4.95
N ALA A 838 -2.24 34.50 -4.12
CA ALA A 838 -0.84 34.88 -4.27
C ALA A 838 -0.37 34.34 -5.63
N SER A 839 0.03 35.23 -6.52
CA SER A 839 0.53 34.93 -7.84
C SER A 839 1.79 34.06 -7.77
N VAL A 840 1.66 32.78 -8.10
CA VAL A 840 2.82 31.93 -8.39
C VAL A 840 3.05 31.98 -9.90
N THR A 841 3.87 32.94 -10.31
CA THR A 841 4.56 32.89 -11.59
C THR A 841 5.83 32.05 -11.37
N PRO A 842 6.15 31.05 -12.21
CA PRO A 842 7.41 30.32 -12.07
C PRO A 842 8.56 31.23 -12.50
N GLN A 843 9.31 31.77 -11.53
CA GLN A 843 10.57 32.46 -11.82
C GLN A 843 11.74 31.49 -11.66
N VAL A 844 12.47 31.35 -12.77
CA VAL A 844 13.84 30.82 -12.85
C VAL A 844 14.72 31.60 -11.86
N GLY A 845 15.56 30.87 -11.13
CA GLY A 845 16.23 31.32 -9.92
C GLY A 845 17.05 32.61 -10.04
N ALA A 846 16.95 33.42 -9.00
CA ALA A 846 17.99 34.32 -8.54
C ALA A 846 18.00 34.32 -7.00
N VAL A 847 19.21 34.32 -6.45
CA VAL A 847 19.60 34.18 -5.04
C VAL A 847 18.63 34.88 -4.08
N GLY A 848 17.96 34.09 -3.23
CA GLY A 848 16.98 34.58 -2.26
C GLY A 848 17.63 35.17 -1.01
N VAL A 849 17.31 36.44 -0.76
CA VAL A 849 17.63 37.20 0.46
C VAL A 849 16.96 36.54 1.69
N SER A 850 17.68 36.47 2.81
CA SER A 850 17.32 35.66 3.98
C SER A 850 16.01 36.10 4.65
N LEU A 851 15.39 35.21 5.44
CA LEU A 851 14.16 35.50 6.20
C LEU A 851 14.31 36.73 7.12
N VAL A 852 15.52 36.96 7.64
CA VAL A 852 15.85 38.08 8.53
C VAL A 852 15.77 39.42 7.78
N GLU A 853 16.30 39.46 6.55
CA GLU A 853 16.27 40.66 5.70
C GLU A 853 14.85 40.97 5.20
N LYS A 854 14.02 39.94 4.95
CA LYS A 854 12.59 40.13 4.63
C LYS A 854 11.82 40.73 5.81
N ILE A 855 12.18 40.38 7.04
CA ILE A 855 11.58 40.97 8.25
C ILE A 855 12.04 42.41 8.41
N GLN A 856 13.34 42.70 8.21
CA GLN A 856 13.87 44.06 8.33
C GLN A 856 13.24 45.01 7.30
N LEU A 857 13.12 44.58 6.04
CA LEU A 857 12.43 45.35 4.99
C LEU A 857 10.97 45.68 5.34
N ARG A 858 10.26 44.77 6.01
CA ARG A 858 8.87 45.02 6.46
C ARG A 858 8.82 46.03 7.61
N ILE A 859 9.79 45.98 8.52
CA ILE A 859 9.90 46.94 9.63
C ILE A 859 10.20 48.34 9.06
N ASP A 860 11.18 48.45 8.16
CA ASP A 860 11.58 49.72 7.57
C ASP A 860 10.46 50.35 6.74
N LYS A 861 9.72 49.53 5.97
CA LYS A 861 8.55 49.98 5.21
C LYS A 861 7.42 50.50 6.12
N ARG A 862 7.15 49.81 7.23
CA ARG A 862 6.12 50.22 8.20
C ARG A 862 6.51 51.52 8.91
N GLU A 863 7.79 51.67 9.23
CA GLU A 863 8.37 52.88 9.82
C GLU A 863 8.26 54.08 8.85
N GLY A 864 8.56 53.87 7.56
CA GLY A 864 8.41 54.87 6.50
C GLY A 864 6.96 55.32 6.31
N CYS A 865 6.02 54.38 6.24
CA CYS A 865 4.58 54.67 6.17
C CYS A 865 4.08 55.42 7.41
N ARG A 866 4.58 55.09 8.61
CA ARG A 866 4.24 55.81 9.84
C ARG A 866 4.68 57.27 9.77
N LYS A 867 5.91 57.53 9.32
CA LYS A 867 6.44 58.90 9.16
C LYS A 867 5.66 59.71 8.12
N GLN A 868 5.20 59.08 7.04
CA GLN A 868 4.33 59.74 6.06
C GLN A 868 2.96 60.10 6.65
N ALA A 869 2.36 59.19 7.41
CA ALA A 869 1.10 59.44 8.09
C ALA A 869 1.22 60.55 9.16
N GLU A 870 2.39 60.64 9.82
CA GLU A 870 2.75 61.70 10.76
C GLU A 870 2.91 63.05 10.08
N ALA A 871 3.62 63.09 8.95
CA ALA A 871 3.80 64.30 8.15
C ALA A 871 2.47 64.85 7.59
N GLN A 872 1.48 63.98 7.36
CA GLN A 872 0.12 64.35 6.94
C GLN A 872 -0.77 64.81 8.10
N GLY A 873 -0.26 64.84 9.34
CA GLY A 873 -1.02 65.30 10.52
C GLY A 873 -2.17 64.38 10.91
N LEU A 874 -2.16 63.11 10.48
CA LEU A 874 -3.27 62.18 10.73
C LEU A 874 -3.38 61.85 12.22
N GLY A 875 -4.62 61.88 12.73
CA GLY A 875 -4.98 61.41 14.07
C GLY A 875 -4.78 59.90 14.20
N ILE A 876 -4.69 59.39 15.43
CA ILE A 876 -4.26 58.00 15.72
C ILE A 876 -5.03 56.93 14.93
N VAL A 877 -6.35 57.05 14.82
CA VAL A 877 -7.19 56.04 14.13
C VAL A 877 -6.94 56.06 12.62
N ASP A 878 -6.85 57.24 12.02
CA ASP A 878 -6.62 57.39 10.58
C ASP A 878 -5.16 57.09 10.21
N ARG A 879 -4.23 57.35 11.11
CA ARG A 879 -2.83 56.94 10.99
C ARG A 879 -2.68 55.41 10.92
N ILE A 880 -3.41 54.67 11.76
CA ILE A 880 -3.38 53.20 11.73
C ILE A 880 -3.92 52.68 10.40
N LYS A 881 -5.04 53.22 9.92
CA LYS A 881 -5.62 52.85 8.62
C LYS A 881 -4.68 53.20 7.47
N PHE A 882 -4.06 54.37 7.48
CA PHE A 882 -3.09 54.80 6.48
C PHE A 882 -1.87 53.89 6.46
N VAL A 883 -1.28 53.58 7.61
CA VAL A 883 -0.09 52.70 7.67
C VAL A 883 -0.43 51.28 7.21
N GLN A 884 -1.63 50.77 7.53
CA GLN A 884 -2.09 49.46 7.04
C GLN A 884 -2.21 49.44 5.51
N GLN A 885 -2.80 50.47 4.92
CA GLN A 885 -2.93 50.59 3.46
C GLN A 885 -1.58 50.81 2.78
N CYS A 886 -0.73 51.67 3.34
CA CYS A 886 0.60 51.99 2.80
C CYS A 886 1.60 50.83 2.86
N VAL A 887 1.48 49.93 3.85
CA VAL A 887 2.32 48.72 3.91
C VAL A 887 1.82 47.63 2.96
N GLN A 888 0.51 47.60 2.68
CA GLN A 888 -0.11 46.66 1.74
C GLN A 888 0.17 47.00 0.27
N GLN A 889 0.20 48.30 -0.08
CA GLN A 889 0.79 48.80 -1.33
C GLN A 889 2.30 48.61 -1.28
#